data_AF-A0A839WD63-F1
#
_entry.id   AF-A0A839WD63-F1
#
_cell.length_a   1.000
_cell.length_b   1.000
_cell.length_c   1.000
_cell.angle_alpha   90.00
_cell.angle_beta   90.00
_cell.angle_gamma   90.00
#
_symmetry.space_group_name_H-M   'P 1'
#
loop_
_entity.id
_entity.type
_entity.pdbx_description
1 polymer ?
#
loop_
_entity_poly.entity_id
_entity_poly.type
_entity_poly.pdbx_seq_one_letter_code
_entity_poly.pdbx_strand_id
1 'polypeptide(L)'
;MTEARKSPYAPRVISEGDIPVHRDLGEVAQTRRVGVPRPMPGIVILVHGVNDVGEAYQNQEKGIIAGLSKRLGRTDLYTHEWGEYRITHPGRSPVIPFYWGYKPVTHADYVADQKRYRDEVGKLKDQTHLPYDAYQEDNGDKKADLGNDGKGAFKYQNDNFGNALDANFAKGGGTFANATTNIPDMLGPGAGGVALAAAGFASLHMNDGDYTHPIYENPHRIYQFFAAQRLADLIIQIRQTQETRDDVINIVAHSQGTIITMLANMLVKKADYEPVNCVILNHSPYSLESRTAENIQPGHHQTDKARQDTFKNFCRLMATHYKGGVLDDAALKEMEGACTLRKPSDNPLRKDVRFCRNNNGKVYNYFCPDDGVVSLTNVQGFGWRGIPKTIAGDIPNLYQRVFYQHGEVGLAPTGEEFTLPKRMTGDADYSSLANTSYPTSGSGVVVNGEELPETFIFALQGQNNHPDNDPKTSDKPYTAYIDPDSPDAYISYSAKAHAIKLTESATYAVSRYQGVCWSHGHILTNDELKVETLGMKERIGYDTRVIRGVVTGTKDFLNVTLTWLRPRDELEKEWKNADPVSYSQHSSIVASEYAPSHAMAFDLAIGQCRAFDYKAGKFWEGLLHRADWRDPQNGNVDTKEYYRTGKLPVAETKNFMNKPEGALPPGDFGVVNQFNNATKIIPSRDLAVGNQEVANLQWDMPKAKSDRELGIAGAKEWWEL
;
A
#
# COMPACT_ATOMS: atom_id res chain seq x y z
N MET A 1 40.57 -12.11 -4.20
CA MET A 1 40.30 -12.73 -2.89
C MET A 1 39.23 -11.90 -2.22
N THR A 2 37.97 -12.28 -2.38
CA THR A 2 36.84 -11.71 -1.63
C THR A 2 36.95 -12.23 -0.21
N GLU A 3 37.27 -11.37 0.76
CA GLU A 3 37.12 -11.74 2.17
C GLU A 3 35.69 -12.23 2.37
N ALA A 4 35.52 -13.48 2.82
CA ALA A 4 34.21 -14.01 3.17
C ALA A 4 33.61 -13.08 4.23
N ARG A 5 32.57 -12.31 3.86
CA ARG A 5 31.88 -11.40 4.78
C ARG A 5 31.36 -12.23 5.95
N LYS A 6 31.85 -11.96 7.15
CA LYS A 6 31.38 -12.64 8.37
C LYS A 6 29.93 -12.23 8.63
N SER A 7 29.06 -13.21 8.90
CA SER A 7 27.66 -12.98 9.29
C SER A 7 27.56 -11.95 10.43
N PRO A 8 26.57 -11.03 10.41
CA PRO A 8 26.38 -10.07 11.50
C PRO A 8 26.07 -10.74 12.84
N TYR A 9 25.65 -12.01 12.80
CA TYR A 9 25.26 -12.84 13.94
C TYR A 9 26.38 -13.80 14.40
N ALA A 10 27.54 -13.78 13.72
CA ALA A 10 28.60 -14.74 13.96
C ALA A 10 29.08 -14.69 15.42
N PRO A 11 29.07 -15.84 16.14
CA PRO A 11 29.64 -15.93 17.47
C PRO A 11 31.09 -15.43 17.45
N ARG A 12 31.44 -14.55 18.40
CA ARG A 12 32.80 -14.05 18.54
C ARG A 12 33.45 -14.69 19.76
N VAL A 13 34.63 -15.26 19.58
CA VAL A 13 35.48 -15.68 20.70
C VAL A 13 35.90 -14.42 21.43
N ILE A 14 35.40 -14.25 22.66
CA ILE A 14 35.64 -13.06 23.48
C ILE A 14 36.98 -13.12 24.23
N SER A 15 37.47 -14.34 24.50
CA SER A 15 38.82 -14.60 25.01
C SER A 15 39.22 -16.06 24.72
N GLU A 16 40.52 -16.28 24.51
CA GLU A 16 41.13 -17.60 24.29
C GLU A 16 42.54 -17.59 24.90
N GLY A 17 42.95 -18.73 25.48
CA GLY A 17 44.28 -18.84 26.09
C GLY A 17 44.47 -17.99 27.35
N ASP A 18 43.40 -17.75 28.11
CA ASP A 18 43.46 -16.97 29.36
C ASP A 18 44.41 -17.64 30.37
N ILE A 19 45.43 -16.90 30.80
CA ILE A 19 46.42 -17.36 31.77
C ILE A 19 45.90 -17.04 33.18
N PRO A 20 45.77 -18.03 34.07
CA PRO A 20 45.36 -17.77 35.45
C PRO A 20 46.41 -16.93 36.18
N VAL A 21 45.95 -15.91 36.90
CA VAL A 21 46.79 -15.05 37.75
C VAL A 21 46.51 -15.32 39.23
N HIS A 22 47.52 -15.15 40.09
CA HIS A 22 47.37 -15.33 41.53
C HIS A 22 46.42 -14.26 42.12
N ARG A 23 45.51 -14.66 43.02
CA ARG A 23 44.47 -13.77 43.61
C ARG A 23 45.04 -12.54 44.32
N ASP A 24 46.30 -12.60 44.75
CA ASP A 24 46.95 -11.52 45.50
C ASP A 24 47.51 -10.40 44.59
N LEU A 25 47.48 -10.56 43.26
CA LEU A 25 47.99 -9.57 42.30
C LEU A 25 47.03 -8.38 42.05
N GLY A 26 45.93 -8.30 42.80
CA GLY A 26 44.94 -7.23 42.72
C GLY A 26 43.99 -7.33 41.51
N GLU A 27 42.94 -6.52 41.52
CA GLU A 27 41.81 -6.60 40.57
C GLU A 27 42.22 -6.29 39.12
N VAL A 28 43.16 -5.36 38.92
CA VAL A 28 43.65 -4.98 37.58
C VAL A 28 44.36 -6.15 36.90
N ALA A 29 45.15 -6.94 37.63
CA ALA A 29 45.80 -8.12 37.07
C ALA A 29 44.82 -9.27 36.81
N GLN A 30 43.71 -9.32 37.55
CA GLN A 30 42.65 -10.33 37.45
C GLN A 30 41.57 -10.01 36.43
N THR A 31 41.57 -8.82 35.85
CA THR A 31 40.53 -8.36 34.92
C THR A 31 41.11 -8.07 33.54
N ARG A 32 40.38 -8.46 32.50
CA ARG A 32 40.70 -8.15 31.11
C ARG A 32 39.51 -7.44 30.46
N ARG A 33 39.79 -6.40 29.68
CA ARG A 33 38.77 -5.76 28.84
C ARG A 33 38.47 -6.66 27.64
N VAL A 34 37.21 -7.08 27.52
CA VAL A 34 36.70 -7.84 26.38
C VAL A 34 35.73 -7.00 25.57
N GLY A 35 35.81 -7.09 24.24
CA GLY A 35 34.90 -6.38 23.34
C GLY A 35 33.63 -7.19 23.13
N VAL A 36 32.51 -6.76 23.72
CA VAL A 36 31.20 -7.39 23.52
C VAL A 36 30.38 -6.57 22.50
N PRO A 37 29.77 -7.21 21.48
CA PRO A 37 28.83 -6.53 20.58
C PRO A 37 27.67 -5.91 21.36
N ARG A 38 27.29 -4.69 21.02
CA ARG A 38 26.17 -3.99 21.68
C ARG A 38 24.84 -4.50 21.15
N PRO A 39 23.87 -4.92 21.99
CA PRO A 39 22.53 -5.32 21.53
C PRO A 39 21.88 -4.29 20.61
N MET A 40 20.99 -4.71 19.72
CA MET A 40 20.26 -3.76 18.87
C MET A 40 19.39 -2.81 19.72
N PRO A 41 19.23 -1.53 19.31
CA PRO A 41 18.53 -0.52 20.10
C PRO A 41 16.99 -0.57 19.96
N GLY A 42 16.46 -1.76 19.64
CA GLY A 42 15.06 -2.00 19.30
C GLY A 42 14.91 -2.64 17.92
N ILE A 43 13.66 -2.95 17.57
CA ILE A 43 13.21 -3.46 16.27
C ILE A 43 12.46 -2.33 15.58
N VAL A 44 12.63 -2.18 14.27
CA VAL A 44 11.91 -1.22 13.43
C VAL A 44 11.28 -1.96 12.27
N ILE A 45 9.97 -2.19 12.33
CA ILE A 45 9.24 -2.81 11.22
C ILE A 45 8.82 -1.69 10.26
N LEU A 46 9.25 -1.77 9.01
CA LEU A 46 8.79 -0.87 7.95
C LEU A 46 7.59 -1.51 7.23
N VAL A 47 6.52 -0.74 7.02
CA VAL A 47 5.28 -1.21 6.37
C VAL A 47 4.90 -0.27 5.22
N HIS A 48 4.92 -0.78 4.00
CA HIS A 48 4.64 -0.06 2.76
C HIS A 48 3.13 0.09 2.47
N GLY A 49 2.82 0.95 1.50
CA GLY A 49 1.46 1.27 1.03
C GLY A 49 0.88 0.30 0.00
N VAL A 50 -0.23 0.72 -0.63
CA VAL A 50 -0.79 0.05 -1.82
C VAL A 50 0.06 0.33 -3.06
N ASN A 51 0.02 -0.56 -4.05
CA ASN A 51 0.80 -0.44 -5.29
C ASN A 51 2.30 -0.17 -5.04
N ASP A 52 2.85 -0.74 -3.98
CA ASP A 52 4.22 -0.51 -3.54
C ASP A 52 4.88 -1.86 -3.26
N VAL A 53 6.12 -2.02 -3.73
CA VAL A 53 6.95 -3.21 -3.53
C VAL A 53 7.96 -3.02 -2.40
N GLY A 54 7.85 -1.95 -1.62
CA GLY A 54 8.78 -1.52 -0.59
C GLY A 54 9.88 -0.61 -1.13
N GLU A 55 9.60 0.23 -2.12
CA GLU A 55 10.61 1.02 -2.84
C GLU A 55 11.39 1.96 -1.92
N ALA A 56 10.72 2.50 -0.90
CA ALA A 56 11.32 3.41 0.08
C ALA A 56 12.13 2.70 1.17
N TYR A 57 12.05 1.37 1.33
CA TYR A 57 12.64 0.67 2.47
C TYR A 57 14.15 0.85 2.59
N GLN A 58 14.87 0.78 1.47
CA GLN A 58 16.32 0.97 1.47
C GLN A 58 16.70 2.39 1.91
N ASN A 59 15.97 3.40 1.43
CA ASN A 59 16.19 4.80 1.82
C ASN A 59 15.88 5.01 3.31
N GLN A 60 14.73 4.51 3.76
CA GLN A 60 14.32 4.60 5.16
C GLN A 60 15.31 3.91 6.09
N GLU A 61 15.75 2.69 5.77
CA GLU A 61 16.74 1.97 6.56
C GLU A 61 18.05 2.77 6.67
N LYS A 62 18.59 3.23 5.53
CA LYS A 62 19.81 4.02 5.50
C LYS A 62 19.71 5.26 6.41
N GLY A 63 18.61 6.00 6.29
CA GLY A 63 18.40 7.18 7.10
C GLY A 63 18.18 6.86 8.59
N ILE A 64 17.35 5.86 8.92
CA ILE A 64 17.12 5.41 10.29
C ILE A 64 18.42 4.96 10.95
N ILE A 65 19.28 4.21 10.25
CA ILE A 65 20.60 3.81 10.76
C ILE A 65 21.48 5.03 11.01
N ALA A 66 21.53 6.00 10.09
CA ALA A 66 22.30 7.21 10.26
C ALA A 66 21.81 8.03 11.48
N GLY A 67 20.50 8.20 11.62
CA GLY A 67 19.88 8.90 12.73
C GLY A 67 20.08 8.20 14.08
N LEU A 68 19.91 6.87 14.14
CA LEU A 68 20.16 6.08 15.35
C LEU A 68 21.64 6.07 15.73
N SER A 69 22.54 6.03 14.74
CA SER A 69 23.98 6.14 14.96
C SER A 69 24.34 7.47 15.62
N LYS A 70 23.77 8.58 15.14
CA LYS A 70 23.90 9.91 15.74
C LYS A 70 23.27 9.96 17.14
N ARG A 71 22.02 9.49 17.29
CA ARG A 71 21.26 9.50 18.54
C ARG A 71 21.94 8.70 19.65
N LEU A 72 22.52 7.55 19.33
CA LEU A 72 23.09 6.63 20.31
C LEU A 72 24.61 6.72 20.42
N GLY A 73 25.26 7.49 19.54
CA GLY A 73 26.72 7.54 19.42
C GLY A 73 27.32 6.21 18.95
N ARG A 74 26.60 5.46 18.13
CA ARG A 74 27.01 4.13 17.64
C ARG A 74 27.58 4.23 16.23
N THR A 75 28.50 3.33 15.91
CA THR A 75 29.15 3.23 14.60
C THR A 75 29.17 1.80 14.07
N ASP A 76 28.50 0.87 14.76
CA ASP A 76 28.48 -0.55 14.42
C ASP A 76 27.25 -0.95 13.59
N LEU A 77 26.28 -0.05 13.42
CA LEU A 77 25.07 -0.29 12.63
C LEU A 77 25.38 -0.10 11.14
N TYR A 78 24.87 -1.00 10.30
CA TYR A 78 24.98 -0.91 8.85
C TYR A 78 23.81 -1.62 8.17
N THR A 79 23.44 -1.12 6.99
CA THR A 79 22.25 -1.53 6.24
C THR A 79 22.33 -2.99 5.80
N HIS A 80 21.15 -3.57 5.53
CA HIS A 80 21.05 -4.76 4.70
C HIS A 80 21.67 -4.52 3.32
N GLU A 81 22.03 -5.62 2.66
CA GLU A 81 22.28 -5.61 1.22
C GLU A 81 20.95 -5.81 0.51
N TRP A 82 20.68 -4.97 -0.48
CA TRP A 82 19.40 -4.94 -1.20
C TRP A 82 19.59 -5.35 -2.66
N GLY A 83 18.61 -6.05 -3.21
CA GLY A 83 18.47 -6.34 -4.64
C GLY A 83 16.98 -6.43 -4.98
N GLU A 84 16.56 -5.76 -6.05
CA GLU A 84 15.15 -5.72 -6.49
C GLU A 84 14.17 -5.44 -5.32
N TYR A 85 14.49 -4.45 -4.48
CA TYR A 85 13.71 -4.05 -3.29
C TYR A 85 13.58 -5.12 -2.20
N ARG A 86 14.44 -6.14 -2.19
CA ARG A 86 14.48 -7.23 -1.19
C ARG A 86 15.85 -7.35 -0.55
N ILE A 87 15.88 -7.87 0.67
CA ILE A 87 17.13 -8.19 1.37
C ILE A 87 17.78 -9.39 0.67
N THR A 88 19.01 -9.22 0.19
CA THR A 88 19.84 -10.32 -0.33
C THR A 88 20.76 -10.88 0.74
N HIS A 89 21.32 -10.01 1.60
CA HIS A 89 22.10 -10.41 2.76
C HIS A 89 21.76 -9.51 3.98
N PRO A 90 21.53 -10.11 5.16
CA PRO A 90 21.26 -9.32 6.35
C PRO A 90 22.47 -8.48 6.81
N GLY A 91 22.23 -7.20 7.14
CA GLY A 91 23.19 -6.31 7.79
C GLY A 91 23.05 -6.28 9.31
N ARG A 92 23.83 -5.43 9.99
CA ARG A 92 23.62 -5.10 11.40
C ARG A 92 22.62 -3.97 11.53
N SER A 93 21.38 -4.28 11.17
CA SER A 93 20.27 -3.35 11.06
C SER A 93 19.15 -3.70 12.02
N PRO A 94 18.50 -2.72 12.67
CA PRO A 94 17.30 -2.95 13.47
C PRO A 94 16.04 -3.12 12.59
N VAL A 95 16.15 -2.98 11.26
CA VAL A 95 15.01 -2.92 10.35
C VAL A 95 14.51 -4.31 9.95
N ILE A 96 13.20 -4.48 9.92
CA ILE A 96 12.49 -5.61 9.31
C ILE A 96 11.52 -5.04 8.27
N PRO A 97 11.76 -5.21 6.97
CA PRO A 97 10.80 -4.80 5.94
C PRO A 97 9.64 -5.80 5.89
N PHE A 98 8.42 -5.32 6.10
CA PHE A 98 7.20 -6.14 6.04
C PHE A 98 6.54 -5.99 4.67
N TYR A 99 6.42 -7.10 3.93
CA TYR A 99 5.80 -7.11 2.61
C TYR A 99 4.44 -7.79 2.65
N TRP A 100 3.50 -7.19 1.93
CA TRP A 100 2.15 -7.68 1.79
C TRP A 100 1.62 -7.39 0.38
N GLY A 101 0.52 -8.02 0.00
CA GLY A 101 -0.05 -7.78 -1.31
C GLY A 101 -1.24 -8.66 -1.66
N TYR A 102 -1.64 -8.53 -2.91
CA TYR A 102 -2.81 -9.18 -3.50
C TYR A 102 -2.38 -10.27 -4.47
N LYS A 103 -3.07 -11.42 -4.41
CA LYS A 103 -2.99 -12.47 -5.40
C LYS A 103 -4.37 -13.12 -5.61
N PRO A 104 -4.91 -13.14 -6.84
CA PRO A 104 -6.15 -13.84 -7.12
C PRO A 104 -5.97 -15.36 -7.16
N VAL A 105 -7.07 -16.08 -6.92
CA VAL A 105 -7.12 -17.53 -7.10
C VAL A 105 -7.06 -17.94 -8.57
N THR A 106 -6.80 -19.21 -8.86
CA THR A 106 -6.93 -19.72 -10.23
C THR A 106 -8.38 -19.62 -10.71
N HIS A 107 -8.59 -19.51 -12.02
CA HIS A 107 -9.94 -19.47 -12.60
C HIS A 107 -10.77 -20.71 -12.20
N ALA A 108 -10.16 -21.90 -12.19
CA ALA A 108 -10.82 -23.14 -11.75
C ALA A 108 -11.27 -23.09 -10.28
N ASP A 109 -10.42 -22.58 -9.38
CA ASP A 109 -10.76 -22.42 -7.96
C ASP A 109 -11.89 -21.39 -7.77
N TYR A 110 -11.85 -20.28 -8.51
CA TYR A 110 -12.92 -19.29 -8.54
C TYR A 110 -14.26 -19.91 -8.98
N VAL A 111 -14.28 -20.67 -10.09
CA VAL A 111 -15.50 -21.33 -10.57
C VAL A 111 -16.05 -22.31 -9.54
N ALA A 112 -15.19 -23.09 -8.89
CA ALA A 112 -15.59 -24.02 -7.84
C ALA A 112 -16.21 -23.29 -6.63
N ASP A 113 -15.60 -22.18 -6.21
CA ASP A 113 -16.06 -21.39 -5.07
C ASP A 113 -17.38 -20.65 -5.36
N GLN A 114 -17.56 -20.19 -6.59
CA GLN A 114 -18.82 -19.59 -7.08
C GLN A 114 -19.96 -20.61 -7.13
N LYS A 115 -19.70 -21.85 -7.54
CA LYS A 115 -20.71 -22.94 -7.49
C LYS A 115 -21.15 -23.22 -6.07
N ARG A 116 -20.19 -23.37 -5.14
CA ARG A 116 -20.46 -23.52 -3.71
C ARG A 116 -21.37 -22.39 -3.20
N TYR A 117 -21.00 -21.14 -3.49
CA TYR A 117 -21.80 -19.98 -3.07
C TYR A 117 -23.23 -20.04 -3.61
N ARG A 118 -23.42 -20.36 -4.89
CA ARG A 118 -24.74 -20.52 -5.50
C ARG A 118 -25.60 -21.56 -4.77
N ASP A 119 -25.01 -22.70 -4.42
CA ASP A 119 -25.72 -23.81 -3.80
C ASP A 119 -26.06 -23.54 -2.32
N GLU A 120 -25.33 -22.63 -1.67
CA GLU A 120 -25.49 -22.24 -0.27
C GLU A 120 -26.35 -20.99 -0.07
N VAL A 121 -26.27 -19.98 -0.95
CA VAL A 121 -26.90 -18.66 -0.73
C VAL A 121 -28.43 -18.72 -0.67
N GLY A 122 -29.05 -19.60 -1.45
CA GLY A 122 -30.50 -19.81 -1.36
C GLY A 122 -30.95 -20.40 -0.03
N LYS A 123 -30.06 -21.09 0.70
CA LYS A 123 -30.35 -21.80 1.96
C LYS A 123 -29.97 -20.96 3.18
N LEU A 124 -28.75 -20.42 3.18
CA LEU A 124 -28.14 -19.73 4.31
C LEU A 124 -28.31 -18.20 4.24
N LYS A 125 -28.73 -17.65 3.10
CA LYS A 125 -28.99 -16.21 2.90
C LYS A 125 -27.79 -15.33 3.32
N ASP A 126 -27.99 -14.44 4.29
CA ASP A 126 -26.98 -13.53 4.85
C ASP A 126 -25.89 -14.24 5.65
N GLN A 127 -26.13 -15.49 6.06
CA GLN A 127 -25.13 -16.30 6.76
C GLN A 127 -24.15 -17.00 5.81
N THR A 128 -24.39 -17.01 4.50
CA THR A 128 -23.48 -17.64 3.53
C THR A 128 -22.10 -16.98 3.53
N HIS A 129 -21.03 -17.76 3.37
CA HIS A 129 -19.69 -17.22 3.21
C HIS A 129 -19.44 -16.83 1.75
N LEU A 130 -18.89 -15.64 1.53
CA LEU A 130 -18.72 -15.12 0.18
C LEU A 130 -17.76 -15.95 -0.68
N PRO A 131 -17.99 -16.01 -2.00
CA PRO A 131 -17.03 -16.55 -2.94
C PRO A 131 -15.95 -15.51 -3.24
N TYR A 132 -14.81 -15.97 -3.76
CA TYR A 132 -13.86 -15.07 -4.43
C TYR A 132 -14.51 -14.36 -5.62
N ASP A 133 -14.21 -13.08 -5.80
CA ASP A 133 -14.67 -12.26 -6.92
C ASP A 133 -13.60 -12.06 -8.00
N ALA A 134 -12.34 -12.33 -7.65
CA ALA A 134 -11.20 -12.18 -8.54
C ALA A 134 -10.49 -13.50 -8.85
N TYR A 135 -10.00 -13.63 -10.08
CA TYR A 135 -9.27 -14.80 -10.55
C TYR A 135 -8.14 -14.42 -11.53
N GLN A 136 -7.16 -15.31 -11.66
CA GLN A 136 -6.06 -15.22 -12.62
C GLN A 136 -6.62 -15.34 -14.04
N GLU A 137 -6.54 -14.26 -14.84
CA GLU A 137 -7.11 -14.26 -16.19
C GLU A 137 -6.35 -15.23 -17.08
N ASP A 138 -7.09 -16.19 -17.66
CA ASP A 138 -6.58 -17.28 -18.49
C ASP A 138 -7.11 -17.22 -19.93
N ASN A 139 -8.04 -16.31 -20.24
CA ASN A 139 -8.54 -16.09 -21.59
C ASN A 139 -7.53 -15.31 -22.45
N GLY A 140 -7.07 -15.95 -23.54
CA GLY A 140 -6.07 -15.37 -24.44
C GLY A 140 -6.49 -14.06 -25.12
N ASP A 141 -7.77 -13.91 -25.49
CA ASP A 141 -8.27 -12.72 -26.17
C ASP A 141 -8.31 -11.52 -25.23
N LYS A 142 -8.84 -11.70 -24.00
CA LYS A 142 -8.83 -10.64 -22.99
C LYS A 142 -7.42 -10.22 -22.60
N LYS A 143 -6.50 -11.17 -22.49
CA LYS A 143 -5.09 -10.86 -22.25
C LYS A 143 -4.48 -10.07 -23.41
N ALA A 144 -4.82 -10.41 -24.65
CA ALA A 144 -4.36 -9.67 -25.82
C ALA A 144 -4.88 -8.22 -25.85
N ASP A 145 -6.12 -7.99 -25.45
CA ASP A 145 -6.71 -6.64 -25.30
C ASP A 145 -5.98 -5.77 -24.26
N LEU A 146 -5.28 -6.40 -23.32
CA LEU A 146 -4.49 -5.74 -22.28
C LEU A 146 -3.00 -5.67 -22.63
N GLY A 147 -2.59 -6.08 -23.84
CA GLY A 147 -1.19 -6.11 -24.29
C GLY A 147 -0.41 -7.33 -23.80
N ASN A 148 -1.05 -8.33 -23.21
CA ASN A 148 -0.46 -9.52 -22.62
C ASN A 148 -0.64 -10.76 -23.52
N ASP A 149 -0.26 -10.63 -24.79
CA ASP A 149 -0.34 -11.69 -25.82
C ASP A 149 0.96 -12.49 -25.96
N GLY A 150 1.94 -12.26 -25.09
CA GLY A 150 3.27 -12.87 -25.14
C GLY A 150 4.19 -12.31 -26.23
N LYS A 151 3.77 -11.28 -26.98
CA LYS A 151 4.56 -10.62 -28.03
C LYS A 151 5.08 -9.24 -27.63
N GLY A 152 4.55 -8.69 -26.53
CA GLY A 152 4.98 -7.40 -25.96
C GLY A 152 6.37 -7.42 -25.32
N ALA A 153 6.86 -6.24 -24.92
CA ALA A 153 8.17 -6.11 -24.27
C ALA A 153 8.22 -6.59 -22.82
N PHE A 154 7.08 -6.61 -22.14
CA PHE A 154 7.00 -6.89 -20.71
C PHE A 154 6.43 -8.30 -20.47
N LYS A 155 6.90 -8.94 -19.40
CA LYS A 155 6.32 -10.18 -18.88
C LYS A 155 5.54 -9.86 -17.62
N TYR A 156 4.21 -9.93 -17.70
CA TYR A 156 3.30 -9.64 -16.61
C TYR A 156 2.03 -10.49 -16.77
N GLN A 157 1.15 -10.43 -15.78
CA GLN A 157 -0.14 -11.13 -15.78
C GLN A 157 -1.27 -10.15 -15.48
N ASN A 158 -2.52 -10.61 -15.58
CA ASN A 158 -3.69 -9.80 -15.25
C ASN A 158 -4.66 -10.62 -14.40
N ASP A 159 -5.46 -9.93 -13.58
CA ASP A 159 -6.70 -10.52 -13.07
C ASP A 159 -7.87 -10.29 -14.04
N ASN A 160 -9.01 -10.89 -13.72
CA ASN A 160 -10.24 -10.80 -14.51
C ASN A 160 -10.84 -9.38 -14.60
N PHE A 161 -10.35 -8.43 -13.79
CA PHE A 161 -10.76 -7.02 -13.86
C PHE A 161 -9.83 -6.19 -14.75
N GLY A 162 -8.74 -6.78 -15.24
CA GLY A 162 -7.75 -6.12 -16.08
C GLY A 162 -6.59 -5.51 -15.31
N ASN A 163 -6.53 -5.65 -13.99
CA ASN A 163 -5.42 -5.13 -13.19
C ASN A 163 -4.12 -5.87 -13.57
N ALA A 164 -3.08 -5.12 -13.92
CA ALA A 164 -1.76 -5.70 -14.19
C ALA A 164 -1.10 -6.19 -12.89
N LEU A 165 -0.58 -7.41 -12.94
CA LEU A 165 0.08 -8.17 -11.88
C LEU A 165 1.47 -8.61 -12.35
N ASP A 166 2.36 -8.94 -11.42
CA ASP A 166 3.66 -9.51 -11.75
C ASP A 166 3.54 -10.88 -12.46
N ALA A 167 4.66 -11.40 -12.95
CA ALA A 167 4.70 -12.69 -13.64
C ALA A 167 4.18 -13.88 -12.81
N ASN A 168 4.09 -13.74 -11.48
CA ASN A 168 3.56 -14.72 -10.55
C ASN A 168 2.08 -14.45 -10.18
N PHE A 169 1.38 -13.58 -10.90
CA PHE A 169 0.02 -13.13 -10.56
C PHE A 169 -0.08 -12.48 -9.17
N ALA A 170 0.97 -11.77 -8.74
CA ALA A 170 0.95 -11.04 -7.47
C ALA A 170 1.14 -9.53 -7.68
N LYS A 171 0.65 -8.74 -6.72
CA LYS A 171 0.84 -7.29 -6.70
C LYS A 171 1.21 -6.81 -5.30
N GLY A 172 2.39 -6.21 -5.16
CA GLY A 172 2.86 -5.59 -3.92
C GLY A 172 1.89 -4.50 -3.47
N GLY A 173 1.44 -4.57 -2.21
CA GLY A 173 0.46 -3.64 -1.65
C GLY A 173 -0.96 -3.77 -2.22
N GLY A 174 -1.17 -4.63 -3.21
CA GLY A 174 -2.42 -4.69 -3.97
C GLY A 174 -2.66 -3.47 -4.86
N THR A 175 -3.88 -3.33 -5.35
CA THR A 175 -4.23 -2.29 -6.34
C THR A 175 -4.42 -0.92 -5.68
N PHE A 176 -3.93 0.13 -6.33
CA PHE A 176 -4.00 1.51 -5.85
C PHE A 176 -5.45 1.96 -5.56
N ALA A 177 -6.36 1.72 -6.51
CA ALA A 177 -7.77 2.09 -6.40
C ALA A 177 -8.54 1.34 -5.29
N ASN A 178 -7.93 0.31 -4.68
CA ASN A 178 -8.58 -0.52 -3.66
C ASN A 178 -8.20 -0.15 -2.22
N ALA A 179 -7.45 0.93 -2.01
CA ALA A 179 -7.21 1.51 -0.70
C ALA A 179 -8.54 1.83 0.03
N THR A 180 -8.48 1.87 1.36
CA THR A 180 -9.62 2.18 2.24
C THR A 180 -9.29 3.32 3.19
N THR A 181 -10.33 3.95 3.73
CA THR A 181 -10.17 5.04 4.71
C THR A 181 -10.49 4.60 6.14
N ASN A 182 -10.91 3.35 6.33
CA ASN A 182 -11.25 2.78 7.63
C ASN A 182 -10.90 1.27 7.69
N ILE A 183 -10.94 0.71 8.90
CA ILE A 183 -10.62 -0.69 9.16
C ILE A 183 -11.71 -1.66 8.67
N PRO A 184 -13.02 -1.46 8.98
CA PRO A 184 -14.06 -2.38 8.54
C PRO A 184 -14.09 -2.65 7.03
N ASP A 185 -13.83 -1.63 6.21
CA ASP A 185 -13.84 -1.76 4.74
C ASP A 185 -12.76 -2.70 4.21
N MET A 186 -11.74 -3.07 5.00
CA MET A 186 -10.81 -4.15 4.65
C MET A 186 -11.50 -5.52 4.52
N LEU A 187 -12.64 -5.69 5.18
CA LEU A 187 -13.49 -6.88 5.10
C LEU A 187 -14.63 -6.69 4.10
N GLY A 188 -14.71 -5.54 3.41
CA GLY A 188 -15.74 -5.25 2.43
C GLY A 188 -15.32 -5.57 0.99
N PRO A 189 -16.25 -5.40 0.03
CA PRO A 189 -15.95 -5.50 -1.40
C PRO A 189 -14.91 -4.47 -1.82
N GLY A 190 -14.26 -4.73 -2.96
CA GLY A 190 -13.33 -3.78 -3.55
C GLY A 190 -14.03 -2.54 -4.11
N ALA A 191 -13.26 -1.48 -4.38
CA ALA A 191 -13.79 -0.33 -5.09
C ALA A 191 -14.29 -0.74 -6.49
N GLY A 192 -15.56 -0.47 -6.80
CA GLY A 192 -16.20 -0.87 -8.07
C GLY A 192 -17.56 -0.19 -8.30
N GLY A 193 -18.13 -0.40 -9.49
CA GLY A 193 -19.45 0.11 -9.90
C GLY A 193 -19.42 1.09 -11.08
N VAL A 194 -20.60 1.38 -11.65
CA VAL A 194 -20.76 2.18 -12.89
C VAL A 194 -20.09 3.55 -12.81
N ALA A 195 -20.10 4.19 -11.63
CA ALA A 195 -19.47 5.49 -11.42
C ALA A 195 -17.93 5.41 -11.41
N LEU A 196 -17.35 4.35 -10.83
CA LEU A 196 -15.90 4.15 -10.81
C LEU A 196 -15.40 3.67 -12.19
N ALA A 197 -16.18 2.85 -12.89
CA ALA A 197 -15.91 2.50 -14.28
C ALA A 197 -15.93 3.75 -15.18
N ALA A 198 -16.93 4.63 -15.04
CA ALA A 198 -16.98 5.90 -15.78
C ALA A 198 -15.82 6.84 -15.42
N ALA A 199 -15.44 6.91 -14.13
CA ALA A 199 -14.30 7.69 -13.66
C ALA A 199 -12.95 7.13 -14.17
N GLY A 200 -12.79 5.79 -14.24
CA GLY A 200 -11.60 5.15 -14.78
C GLY A 200 -11.46 5.30 -16.29
N PHE A 201 -12.56 5.17 -17.03
CA PHE A 201 -12.58 5.50 -18.46
C PHE A 201 -12.27 6.98 -18.70
N ALA A 202 -12.81 7.89 -17.88
CA ALA A 202 -12.51 9.31 -17.97
C ALA A 202 -11.07 9.63 -17.57
N SER A 203 -10.53 9.04 -16.48
CA SER A 203 -9.16 9.32 -16.01
C SER A 203 -8.10 8.87 -17.01
N LEU A 204 -8.29 7.70 -17.66
CA LEU A 204 -7.41 7.22 -18.73
C LEU A 204 -7.39 8.15 -19.96
N HIS A 205 -8.42 8.98 -20.15
CA HIS A 205 -8.53 9.91 -21.29
C HIS A 205 -8.38 11.40 -20.93
N MET A 206 -8.49 11.78 -19.65
CA MET A 206 -8.59 13.17 -19.19
C MET A 206 -7.54 13.57 -18.15
N ASN A 207 -6.80 12.63 -17.54
CA ASN A 207 -5.86 12.92 -16.44
C ASN A 207 -4.42 13.15 -16.91
N ASP A 208 -4.23 14.01 -17.93
CA ASP A 208 -2.92 14.35 -18.53
C ASP A 208 -2.02 13.16 -18.95
N GLY A 209 -2.57 11.94 -19.03
CA GLY A 209 -1.85 10.74 -19.45
C GLY A 209 -1.14 9.95 -18.34
N ASP A 210 -1.56 10.03 -17.07
CA ASP A 210 -1.08 9.08 -16.06
C ASP A 210 -1.71 7.68 -16.24
N TYR A 211 -0.94 6.77 -16.84
CA TYR A 211 -1.31 5.37 -17.06
C TYR A 211 -0.70 4.41 -16.03
N THR A 212 0.13 4.87 -15.08
CA THR A 212 0.72 3.99 -14.05
C THR A 212 -0.27 3.65 -12.93
N HIS A 213 -1.37 4.41 -12.81
CA HIS A 213 -2.42 4.18 -11.81
C HIS A 213 -3.82 4.01 -12.44
N PRO A 214 -4.05 3.00 -13.30
CA PRO A 214 -5.35 2.80 -13.93
C PRO A 214 -6.43 2.44 -12.89
N ILE A 215 -7.64 2.96 -13.08
CA ILE A 215 -8.79 2.69 -12.21
C ILE A 215 -9.67 1.62 -12.88
N TYR A 216 -9.45 0.36 -12.49
CA TYR A 216 -10.30 -0.78 -12.84
C TYR A 216 -11.25 -1.14 -11.69
N GLU A 217 -12.14 -2.11 -11.92
CA GLU A 217 -12.78 -2.84 -10.82
C GLU A 217 -11.71 -3.56 -9.97
N ASN A 218 -11.98 -3.71 -8.68
CA ASN A 218 -11.00 -4.24 -7.73
C ASN A 218 -11.50 -5.47 -6.99
N PRO A 219 -10.59 -6.39 -6.62
CA PRO A 219 -10.92 -7.54 -5.78
C PRO A 219 -11.42 -7.10 -4.41
N HIS A 220 -12.16 -7.99 -3.76
CA HIS A 220 -12.49 -7.86 -2.35
C HIS A 220 -11.25 -7.57 -1.50
N ARG A 221 -11.35 -6.62 -0.57
CA ARG A 221 -10.20 -6.08 0.20
C ARG A 221 -9.64 -7.00 1.28
N ILE A 222 -10.11 -8.25 1.35
CA ILE A 222 -9.84 -9.19 2.45
C ILE A 222 -8.35 -9.53 2.59
N TYR A 223 -7.56 -9.37 1.52
CA TYR A 223 -6.10 -9.51 1.57
C TYR A 223 -5.43 -8.44 2.46
N GLN A 224 -6.03 -7.26 2.65
CA GLN A 224 -5.56 -6.24 3.58
C GLN A 224 -5.79 -6.67 5.04
N PHE A 225 -6.94 -7.30 5.32
CA PHE A 225 -7.20 -7.92 6.63
C PHE A 225 -6.20 -9.05 6.91
N PHE A 226 -5.92 -9.90 5.92
CA PHE A 226 -4.91 -10.94 6.03
C PHE A 226 -3.50 -10.36 6.26
N ALA A 227 -3.16 -9.26 5.61
CA ALA A 227 -1.90 -8.55 5.87
C ALA A 227 -1.80 -8.08 7.32
N ALA A 228 -2.88 -7.56 7.92
CA ALA A 228 -2.91 -7.16 9.32
C ALA A 228 -2.77 -8.37 10.27
N GLN A 229 -3.39 -9.51 9.94
CA GLN A 229 -3.20 -10.77 10.67
C GLN A 229 -1.74 -11.24 10.63
N ARG A 230 -1.09 -11.13 9.46
CA ARG A 230 0.33 -11.50 9.30
C ARG A 230 1.27 -10.58 10.07
N LEU A 231 1.00 -9.27 10.07
CA LEU A 231 1.79 -8.32 10.87
C LEU A 231 1.59 -8.58 12.37
N ALA A 232 0.37 -8.90 12.80
CA ALA A 232 0.09 -9.31 14.17
C ALA A 232 0.84 -10.60 14.54
N ASP A 233 0.82 -11.62 13.67
CA ASP A 233 1.54 -12.88 13.85
C ASP A 233 3.07 -12.68 13.97
N LEU A 234 3.65 -11.75 13.21
CA LEU A 234 5.07 -11.38 13.33
C LEU A 234 5.38 -10.78 14.72
N ILE A 235 4.53 -9.88 15.22
CA ILE A 235 4.67 -9.27 16.55
C ILE A 235 4.48 -10.34 17.63
N ILE A 236 3.44 -11.16 17.52
CA ILE A 236 3.16 -12.27 18.45
C ILE A 236 4.34 -13.24 18.49
N GLN A 237 4.99 -13.54 17.37
CA GLN A 237 6.17 -14.42 17.37
C GLN A 237 7.30 -13.88 18.26
N ILE A 238 7.51 -12.57 18.26
CA ILE A 238 8.49 -11.89 19.13
C ILE A 238 8.00 -11.94 20.58
N ARG A 239 6.72 -11.64 20.83
CA ARG A 239 6.12 -11.57 22.18
C ARG A 239 5.97 -12.93 22.87
N GLN A 240 5.72 -14.01 22.14
CA GLN A 240 5.54 -15.35 22.70
C GLN A 240 6.86 -16.03 23.10
N THR A 241 7.99 -15.54 22.57
CA THR A 241 9.31 -16.10 22.85
C THR A 241 9.88 -15.47 24.11
N GLN A 242 10.10 -16.26 25.16
CA GLN A 242 10.47 -15.78 26.50
C GLN A 242 11.65 -14.82 26.52
N GLU A 243 12.67 -15.04 25.68
CA GLU A 243 13.89 -14.25 25.62
C GLU A 243 13.72 -12.92 24.91
N THR A 244 12.72 -12.79 24.03
CA THR A 244 12.49 -11.61 23.17
C THR A 244 11.18 -10.90 23.49
N ARG A 245 10.38 -11.42 24.42
CA ARG A 245 9.03 -10.90 24.71
C ARG A 245 9.01 -9.43 25.11
N ASP A 246 10.07 -8.98 25.76
CA ASP A 246 10.24 -7.62 26.28
C ASP A 246 11.01 -6.70 25.31
N ASP A 247 11.34 -7.17 24.10
CA ASP A 247 12.07 -6.37 23.11
C ASP A 247 11.28 -5.12 22.70
N VAL A 248 11.96 -3.98 22.52
CA VAL A 248 11.30 -2.77 22.04
C VAL A 248 11.01 -2.89 20.54
N ILE A 249 9.73 -2.80 20.15
CA ILE A 249 9.27 -2.89 18.76
C ILE A 249 8.71 -1.54 18.32
N ASN A 250 9.15 -1.05 17.17
CA ASN A 250 8.62 0.13 16.52
C ASN A 250 8.02 -0.25 15.17
N ILE A 251 6.99 0.48 14.73
CA ILE A 251 6.47 0.38 13.37
C ILE A 251 6.53 1.75 12.70
N VAL A 252 7.14 1.83 11.52
CA VAL A 252 7.05 2.99 10.63
C VAL A 252 6.24 2.56 9.42
N ALA A 253 5.01 3.06 9.35
CA ALA A 253 4.04 2.67 8.33
C ALA A 253 3.75 3.82 7.39
N HIS A 254 3.45 3.48 6.14
CA HIS A 254 3.11 4.43 5.07
C HIS A 254 1.77 4.06 4.44
N SER A 255 0.97 5.08 4.10
CA SER A 255 -0.26 4.91 3.32
C SER A 255 -1.20 3.84 3.93
N GLN A 256 -1.78 2.92 3.15
CA GLN A 256 -2.63 1.83 3.62
C GLN A 256 -1.96 0.96 4.72
N GLY A 257 -0.64 0.86 4.71
CA GLY A 257 0.15 0.21 5.75
C GLY A 257 -0.11 0.78 7.15
N THR A 258 -0.53 2.05 7.25
CA THR A 258 -0.93 2.69 8.51
C THR A 258 -2.18 2.05 9.11
N ILE A 259 -3.20 1.74 8.30
CA ILE A 259 -4.44 1.11 8.76
C ILE A 259 -4.19 -0.36 9.10
N ILE A 260 -3.36 -1.04 8.30
CA ILE A 260 -2.87 -2.41 8.58
C ILE A 260 -2.18 -2.44 9.95
N THR A 261 -1.33 -1.46 10.23
CA THR A 261 -0.60 -1.33 11.51
C THR A 261 -1.54 -1.11 12.69
N MET A 262 -2.56 -0.26 12.53
CA MET A 262 -3.58 -0.04 13.57
C MET A 262 -4.30 -1.34 13.91
N LEU A 263 -4.84 -2.03 12.90
CA LEU A 263 -5.56 -3.29 13.10
C LEU A 263 -4.64 -4.39 13.65
N ALA A 264 -3.40 -4.50 13.17
CA ALA A 264 -2.45 -5.51 13.63
C ALA A 264 -2.21 -5.41 15.14
N ASN A 265 -2.02 -4.21 15.68
CA ASN A 265 -1.85 -4.03 17.13
C ASN A 265 -3.11 -4.40 17.93
N MET A 266 -4.30 -4.08 17.41
CA MET A 266 -5.55 -4.52 18.04
C MET A 266 -5.71 -6.04 18.01
N LEU A 267 -5.27 -6.72 16.95
CA LEU A 267 -5.26 -8.18 16.85
C LEU A 267 -4.24 -8.81 17.81
N VAL A 268 -3.05 -8.21 17.96
CA VAL A 268 -2.05 -8.62 18.98
C VAL A 268 -2.69 -8.56 20.37
N LYS A 269 -3.41 -7.48 20.68
CA LYS A 269 -4.11 -7.37 21.97
C LYS A 269 -5.26 -8.36 22.13
N LYS A 270 -6.04 -8.62 21.06
CA LYS A 270 -7.08 -9.67 21.04
C LYS A 270 -6.50 -11.05 21.34
N ALA A 271 -5.26 -11.30 20.93
CA ALA A 271 -4.52 -12.54 21.23
C ALA A 271 -3.83 -12.55 22.60
N ASP A 272 -4.10 -11.56 23.46
CA ASP A 272 -3.53 -11.41 24.81
C ASP A 272 -2.00 -11.19 24.84
N TYR A 273 -1.47 -10.51 23.82
CA TYR A 273 -0.08 -10.06 23.79
C TYR A 273 0.01 -8.52 23.86
N GLU A 274 1.17 -8.03 24.26
CA GLU A 274 1.44 -6.60 24.34
C GLU A 274 1.70 -6.01 22.94
N PRO A 275 1.11 -4.82 22.63
CA PRO A 275 1.31 -4.16 21.34
C PRO A 275 2.78 -3.73 21.15
N VAL A 276 3.06 -3.09 20.01
CA VAL A 276 4.38 -2.49 19.79
C VAL A 276 4.56 -1.25 20.67
N ASN A 277 5.81 -0.80 20.81
CA ASN A 277 6.17 0.29 21.70
C ASN A 277 5.94 1.67 21.09
N CYS A 278 6.12 1.86 19.79
CA CYS A 278 5.91 3.14 19.12
C CYS A 278 5.46 2.92 17.68
N VAL A 279 4.60 3.81 17.18
CA VAL A 279 4.12 3.79 15.79
C VAL A 279 4.27 5.17 15.16
N ILE A 280 4.84 5.22 13.96
CA ILE A 280 4.87 6.41 13.09
C ILE A 280 3.98 6.13 11.87
N LEU A 281 2.92 6.91 11.70
CA LEU A 281 1.98 6.83 10.59
C LEU A 281 2.29 7.95 9.58
N ASN A 282 2.81 7.59 8.42
CA ASN A 282 3.15 8.53 7.34
C ASN A 282 2.04 8.52 6.30
N HIS A 283 1.51 9.69 5.94
CA HIS A 283 0.51 9.82 4.88
C HIS A 283 -0.68 8.86 5.04
N SER A 284 -1.18 8.69 6.27
CA SER A 284 -2.31 7.79 6.53
C SER A 284 -3.58 8.21 5.77
N PRO A 285 -4.19 7.31 4.99
CA PRO A 285 -5.48 7.53 4.35
C PRO A 285 -6.66 7.36 5.32
N TYR A 286 -6.41 7.02 6.59
CA TYR A 286 -7.49 6.86 7.56
C TYR A 286 -8.23 8.17 7.77
N SER A 287 -9.54 8.16 7.54
CA SER A 287 -10.39 9.35 7.61
C SER A 287 -11.19 9.37 8.90
N LEU A 288 -11.22 10.51 9.59
CA LEU A 288 -11.94 10.72 10.85
C LEU A 288 -13.41 11.11 10.66
N GLU A 289 -13.82 11.31 9.40
CA GLU A 289 -15.15 11.76 8.99
C GLU A 289 -15.57 10.92 7.78
N SER A 290 -16.85 10.55 7.71
CA SER A 290 -17.44 9.95 6.53
C SER A 290 -17.56 10.98 5.41
N ARG A 291 -17.41 10.55 4.16
CA ARG A 291 -17.46 11.45 3.00
C ARG A 291 -18.66 11.14 2.11
N THR A 292 -19.32 12.19 1.60
CA THR A 292 -20.47 12.03 0.69
C THR A 292 -20.11 11.21 -0.55
N ALA A 293 -18.90 11.39 -1.10
CA ALA A 293 -18.41 10.62 -2.24
C ALA A 293 -18.05 9.16 -1.88
N GLU A 294 -17.62 8.89 -0.64
CA GLU A 294 -17.41 7.53 -0.14
C GLU A 294 -18.75 6.82 0.03
N ASN A 295 -19.79 7.52 0.50
CA ASN A 295 -21.16 7.00 0.59
C ASN A 295 -21.80 6.63 -0.77
N ILE A 296 -21.12 6.89 -1.90
CA ILE A 296 -21.53 6.43 -3.24
C ILE A 296 -20.98 5.01 -3.53
N GLN A 297 -19.94 4.57 -2.82
CA GLN A 297 -19.43 3.20 -2.93
C GLN A 297 -20.45 2.19 -2.36
N PRO A 298 -20.38 0.91 -2.78
CA PRO A 298 -21.29 -0.12 -2.28
C PRO A 298 -21.16 -0.30 -0.76
N GLY A 299 -22.31 -0.37 -0.09
CA GLY A 299 -22.44 -0.65 1.34
C GLY A 299 -22.73 0.57 2.19
N HIS A 300 -22.68 0.35 3.50
CA HIS A 300 -22.89 1.34 4.53
C HIS A 300 -21.57 1.57 5.27
N HIS A 301 -21.01 2.76 5.13
CA HIS A 301 -19.71 3.06 5.71
C HIS A 301 -19.82 3.48 7.18
N GLN A 302 -18.70 3.29 7.89
CA GLN A 302 -18.53 3.63 9.30
C GLN A 302 -18.85 5.12 9.55
N THR A 303 -19.62 5.41 10.61
CA THR A 303 -19.95 6.78 11.01
C THR A 303 -18.71 7.55 11.48
N ASP A 304 -18.77 8.88 11.46
CA ASP A 304 -17.71 9.76 11.96
C ASP A 304 -17.30 9.41 13.39
N LYS A 305 -18.30 9.21 14.26
CA LYS A 305 -18.06 8.85 15.66
C LYS A 305 -17.33 7.53 15.79
N ALA A 306 -17.73 6.51 15.03
CA ALA A 306 -17.10 5.21 15.05
C ALA A 306 -15.65 5.24 14.52
N ARG A 307 -15.38 6.04 13.48
CA ARG A 307 -14.02 6.27 12.96
C ARG A 307 -13.12 6.92 14.01
N GLN A 308 -13.61 7.97 14.66
CA GLN A 308 -12.90 8.68 15.72
C GLN A 308 -12.68 7.79 16.94
N ASP A 309 -13.68 7.03 17.36
CA ASP A 309 -13.58 6.12 18.51
C ASP A 309 -12.60 4.99 18.24
N THR A 310 -12.61 4.41 17.03
CA THR A 310 -11.63 3.39 16.63
C THR A 310 -10.20 3.93 16.69
N PHE A 311 -9.97 5.16 16.21
CA PHE A 311 -8.65 5.79 16.32
C PHE A 311 -8.28 6.11 17.79
N LYS A 312 -9.21 6.63 18.59
CA LYS A 312 -9.01 6.86 20.02
C LYS A 312 -8.73 5.55 20.77
N ASN A 313 -9.38 4.45 20.42
CA ASN A 313 -9.14 3.11 20.97
C ASN A 313 -7.73 2.62 20.63
N PHE A 314 -7.28 2.81 19.38
CA PHE A 314 -5.90 2.51 18.98
C PHE A 314 -4.89 3.31 19.80
N CYS A 315 -5.07 4.62 19.93
CA CYS A 315 -4.17 5.44 20.74
C CYS A 315 -4.21 5.04 22.23
N ARG A 316 -5.38 4.70 22.77
CA ARG A 316 -5.52 4.17 24.14
C ARG A 316 -4.80 2.83 24.32
N LEU A 317 -4.85 1.94 23.33
CA LEU A 317 -4.09 0.69 23.33
C LEU A 317 -2.59 0.97 23.39
N MET A 318 -2.08 1.87 22.54
CA MET A 318 -0.67 2.26 22.57
C MET A 318 -0.29 2.93 23.90
N ALA A 319 -1.22 3.69 24.51
CA ALA A 319 -1.00 4.39 25.76
C ALA A 319 -0.76 3.47 26.97
N THR A 320 -0.99 2.15 26.86
CA THR A 320 -0.63 1.19 27.92
C THR A 320 0.87 1.19 28.24
N HIS A 321 1.71 1.58 27.28
CA HIS A 321 3.15 1.75 27.46
C HIS A 321 3.58 3.21 27.70
N TYR A 322 2.65 4.17 27.68
CA TYR A 322 2.98 5.60 27.69
C TYR A 322 3.33 6.10 29.09
N LYS A 323 4.52 6.67 29.21
CA LYS A 323 4.99 7.38 30.42
C LYS A 323 5.21 8.87 30.19
N GLY A 324 5.29 9.31 28.92
CA GLY A 324 5.65 10.67 28.54
C GLY A 324 7.09 11.05 28.90
N GLY A 325 7.47 12.28 28.54
CA GLY A 325 8.74 12.87 28.94
C GLY A 325 9.99 12.15 28.42
N VAL A 326 10.98 12.03 29.30
CA VAL A 326 12.31 11.48 29.01
C VAL A 326 12.51 10.15 29.73
N LEU A 327 13.47 9.35 29.27
CA LEU A 327 13.87 8.12 29.95
C LEU A 327 14.46 8.47 31.32
N ASP A 328 13.96 7.79 32.36
CA ASP A 328 14.46 7.99 33.72
C ASP A 328 15.87 7.39 33.89
N ASP A 329 16.53 7.76 34.99
CA ASP A 329 17.91 7.31 35.25
C ASP A 329 18.00 5.79 35.45
N ALA A 330 16.93 5.14 35.92
CA ALA A 330 16.89 3.68 36.08
C ALA A 330 16.89 2.98 34.71
N ALA A 331 16.05 3.42 33.78
CA ALA A 331 15.99 2.91 32.41
C ALA A 331 17.31 3.17 31.66
N LEU A 332 17.92 4.34 31.84
CA LEU A 332 19.24 4.63 31.28
C LEU A 332 20.30 3.69 31.85
N LYS A 333 20.37 3.52 33.18
CA LYS A 333 21.31 2.60 33.83
C LYS A 333 21.12 1.15 33.40
N GLU A 334 19.87 0.71 33.23
CA GLU A 334 19.56 -0.63 32.75
C GLU A 334 20.10 -0.85 31.33
N MET A 335 19.82 0.06 30.39
CA MET A 335 20.32 -0.05 29.02
C MET A 335 21.84 0.12 28.91
N GLU A 336 22.46 0.91 29.79
CA GLU A 336 23.91 1.05 29.91
C GLU A 336 24.55 -0.25 30.45
N GLY A 337 23.96 -0.85 31.48
CA GLY A 337 24.37 -2.14 32.03
C GLY A 337 24.21 -3.29 31.04
N ALA A 338 23.13 -3.27 30.25
CA ALA A 338 22.90 -4.18 29.13
C ALA A 338 23.77 -3.87 27.89
N CYS A 339 24.65 -2.85 27.94
CA CYS A 339 25.51 -2.40 26.85
C CYS A 339 24.76 -1.96 25.57
N THR A 340 23.45 -1.71 25.65
CA THR A 340 22.65 -1.19 24.53
C THR A 340 23.03 0.26 24.26
N LEU A 341 23.22 1.05 25.32
CA LEU A 341 23.75 2.40 25.28
C LEU A 341 25.27 2.41 25.55
N ARG A 342 25.92 3.53 25.23
CA ARG A 342 27.32 3.75 25.60
C ARG A 342 27.45 3.96 27.11
N LYS A 343 28.66 3.80 27.63
CA LYS A 343 28.97 4.18 29.02
C LYS A 343 28.53 5.63 29.32
N PRO A 344 28.13 5.95 30.57
CA PRO A 344 27.54 7.25 30.91
C PRO A 344 28.29 8.48 30.39
N SER A 345 29.63 8.48 30.46
CA SER A 345 30.48 9.61 30.00
C SER A 345 30.35 9.93 28.51
N ASP A 346 30.01 8.92 27.71
CA ASP A 346 30.00 8.98 26.25
C ASP A 346 28.57 8.90 25.70
N ASN A 347 27.56 8.71 26.55
CA ASN A 347 26.17 8.51 26.16
C ASN A 347 25.52 9.85 25.76
N PRO A 348 25.15 10.07 24.48
CA PRO A 348 24.52 11.33 24.06
C PRO A 348 23.20 11.61 24.77
N LEU A 349 22.46 10.56 25.18
CA LEU A 349 21.18 10.67 25.89
C LEU A 349 21.34 11.34 27.26
N ARG A 350 22.53 11.32 27.86
CA ARG A 350 22.80 12.02 29.12
C ARG A 350 23.22 13.47 28.94
N LYS A 351 23.43 13.93 27.71
CA LYS A 351 23.94 15.27 27.37
C LYS A 351 22.89 16.20 26.80
N ASP A 352 21.92 15.65 26.06
CA ASP A 352 20.87 16.41 25.40
C ASP A 352 19.52 15.70 25.58
N VAL A 353 18.55 16.43 26.15
CA VAL A 353 17.20 15.95 26.43
C VAL A 353 16.46 15.48 25.17
N ARG A 354 16.77 16.07 24.00
CA ARG A 354 16.16 15.73 22.71
C ARG A 354 16.53 14.32 22.23
N PHE A 355 17.62 13.76 22.75
CA PHE A 355 18.07 12.40 22.45
C PHE A 355 17.41 11.36 23.38
N CYS A 356 17.04 11.80 24.59
CA CYS A 356 16.64 10.95 25.71
C CYS A 356 15.11 10.78 25.86
N ARG A 357 14.33 11.10 24.82
CA ARG A 357 12.87 10.98 24.86
C ARG A 357 12.42 9.56 25.15
N ASN A 358 11.42 9.43 26.00
CA ASN A 358 10.70 8.18 26.15
C ASN A 358 9.54 8.13 25.15
N ASN A 359 9.74 7.39 24.05
CA ASN A 359 8.74 7.27 23.00
C ASN A 359 7.86 6.01 23.14
N ASN A 360 7.99 5.27 24.24
CA ASN A 360 7.09 4.15 24.52
C ASN A 360 5.65 4.65 24.64
N GLY A 361 4.74 3.93 24.00
CA GLY A 361 3.33 4.20 23.88
C GLY A 361 2.95 5.37 22.98
N LYS A 362 3.89 6.03 22.30
CA LYS A 362 3.58 7.17 21.41
C LYS A 362 3.04 6.71 20.05
N VAL A 363 2.13 7.52 19.51
CA VAL A 363 1.65 7.44 18.13
C VAL A 363 1.99 8.76 17.45
N TYR A 364 2.81 8.71 16.41
CA TYR A 364 3.15 9.86 15.60
C TYR A 364 2.31 9.88 14.32
N ASN A 365 1.62 10.99 14.05
CA ASN A 365 1.06 11.30 12.75
C ASN A 365 2.03 12.22 12.00
N TYR A 366 2.69 11.67 10.97
CA TYR A 366 3.49 12.45 10.04
C TYR A 366 2.61 12.78 8.85
N PHE A 367 2.22 14.05 8.76
CA PHE A 367 1.28 14.52 7.74
C PHE A 367 1.92 15.52 6.78
N CYS A 368 1.47 15.47 5.53
CA CYS A 368 1.94 16.34 4.46
C CYS A 368 0.78 17.03 3.74
N PRO A 369 0.60 18.36 3.93
CA PRO A 369 -0.41 19.14 3.23
C PRO A 369 -0.30 19.11 1.70
N ASP A 370 0.89 18.81 1.17
CA ASP A 370 1.16 18.71 -0.26
C ASP A 370 0.78 17.33 -0.85
N ASP A 371 0.32 16.37 -0.06
CA ASP A 371 -0.09 15.03 -0.52
C ASP A 371 -1.36 15.09 -1.39
N GLY A 372 -1.20 14.82 -2.68
CA GLY A 372 -2.25 14.78 -3.69
C GLY A 372 -3.09 13.49 -3.72
N VAL A 373 -2.70 12.41 -3.05
CA VAL A 373 -3.50 11.17 -3.00
C VAL A 373 -4.46 11.21 -1.81
N VAL A 374 -3.95 11.56 -0.64
CA VAL A 374 -4.74 11.53 0.59
C VAL A 374 -5.68 12.75 0.69
N SER A 375 -5.41 13.81 -0.07
CA SER A 375 -6.28 14.99 -0.20
C SER A 375 -7.46 14.82 -1.16
N LEU A 376 -7.55 13.69 -1.89
CA LEU A 376 -8.68 13.41 -2.77
C LEU A 376 -10.00 13.53 -2.00
N THR A 377 -11.02 14.10 -2.63
CA THR A 377 -12.31 14.44 -1.99
C THR A 377 -13.03 13.24 -1.35
N ASN A 378 -12.80 12.03 -1.86
CA ASN A 378 -13.33 10.76 -1.34
C ASN A 378 -12.44 10.10 -0.26
N VAL A 379 -11.23 10.61 0.00
CA VAL A 379 -10.28 10.07 0.99
C VAL A 379 -10.18 11.00 2.19
N GLN A 380 -9.56 12.17 2.00
CA GLN A 380 -9.30 13.20 3.03
C GLN A 380 -8.80 12.61 4.37
N GLY A 381 -7.79 11.74 4.28
CA GLY A 381 -7.19 11.08 5.45
C GLY A 381 -6.38 12.04 6.32
N PHE A 382 -6.18 11.67 7.59
CA PHE A 382 -5.46 12.53 8.53
C PHE A 382 -3.95 12.68 8.23
N GLY A 383 -3.41 11.86 7.31
CA GLY A 383 -2.03 11.93 6.84
C GLY A 383 -1.75 13.05 5.83
N TRP A 384 -2.77 13.69 5.28
CA TRP A 384 -2.62 14.94 4.53
C TRP A 384 -3.01 16.15 5.38
N ARG A 385 -4.12 16.03 6.13
CA ARG A 385 -4.72 17.15 6.88
C ARG A 385 -4.04 17.44 8.22
N GLY A 386 -3.58 16.40 8.90
CA GLY A 386 -3.42 16.43 10.36
C GLY A 386 -4.74 16.15 11.10
N ILE A 387 -4.66 15.97 12.41
CA ILE A 387 -5.77 15.66 13.30
C ILE A 387 -6.14 16.93 14.08
N PRO A 388 -7.38 17.43 13.96
CA PRO A 388 -7.80 18.63 14.67
C PRO A 388 -7.76 18.49 16.19
N LYS A 389 -7.53 19.60 16.89
CA LYS A 389 -7.45 19.70 18.36
C LYS A 389 -8.69 19.18 19.07
N THR A 390 -9.87 19.28 18.44
CA THR A 390 -11.14 18.74 18.96
C THR A 390 -11.12 17.22 19.14
N ILE A 391 -10.23 16.52 18.43
CA ILE A 391 -10.02 15.07 18.54
C ILE A 391 -8.70 14.78 19.24
N ALA A 392 -7.61 15.43 18.81
CA ALA A 392 -6.27 15.20 19.32
C ALA A 392 -6.07 15.65 20.77
N GLY A 393 -6.82 16.65 21.24
CA GLY A 393 -6.68 17.21 22.58
C GLY A 393 -6.94 16.23 23.73
N ASP A 394 -7.70 15.16 23.46
CA ASP A 394 -8.02 14.11 24.44
C ASP A 394 -7.01 12.93 24.41
N ILE A 395 -5.98 12.99 23.56
CA ILE A 395 -5.08 11.86 23.29
C ILE A 395 -3.64 12.22 23.71
N PRO A 396 -3.23 11.91 24.95
CA PRO A 396 -1.97 12.41 25.52
C PRO A 396 -0.71 11.85 24.84
N ASN A 397 -0.82 10.71 24.17
CA ASN A 397 0.27 10.03 23.49
C ASN A 397 0.30 10.24 21.97
N LEU A 398 -0.57 11.12 21.43
CA LEU A 398 -0.57 11.47 20.01
C LEU A 398 0.32 12.68 19.74
N TYR A 399 1.26 12.51 18.82
CA TYR A 399 2.19 13.54 18.38
C TYR A 399 2.03 13.77 16.87
N GLN A 400 2.04 15.02 16.44
CA GLN A 400 1.83 15.40 15.06
C GLN A 400 3.03 16.20 14.56
N ARG A 401 3.62 15.76 13.45
CA ARG A 401 4.71 16.45 12.77
C ARG A 401 4.29 16.74 11.35
N VAL A 402 4.38 18.01 10.96
CA VAL A 402 4.04 18.46 9.62
C VAL A 402 5.28 18.47 8.74
N PHE A 403 5.11 18.03 7.50
CA PHE A 403 6.12 18.07 6.45
C PHE A 403 5.47 18.76 5.25
N TYR A 404 5.96 19.94 4.89
CA TYR A 404 5.40 20.69 3.76
C TYR A 404 6.54 21.31 2.96
N GLN A 405 6.27 21.61 1.70
CA GLN A 405 7.27 22.13 0.78
C GLN A 405 7.99 23.37 1.34
N HIS A 406 9.33 23.35 1.31
CA HIS A 406 10.20 24.40 1.86
C HIS A 406 10.05 24.63 3.38
N GLY A 407 9.28 23.79 4.06
CA GLY A 407 9.02 23.90 5.49
C GLY A 407 10.20 23.44 6.32
N GLU A 408 10.49 24.18 7.39
CA GLU A 408 11.47 23.75 8.38
C GLU A 408 10.85 22.74 9.35
N VAL A 409 11.39 21.52 9.37
CA VAL A 409 10.94 20.42 10.22
C VAL A 409 11.86 20.32 11.44
N GLY A 410 11.23 20.15 12.61
CA GLY A 410 11.94 19.88 13.86
C GLY A 410 12.00 21.04 14.84
N LEU A 411 11.39 22.19 14.52
CA LEU A 411 11.24 23.30 15.46
C LEU A 411 10.45 22.87 16.71
N ALA A 412 10.68 23.57 17.82
CA ALA A 412 9.91 23.37 19.04
C ALA A 412 8.42 23.73 18.80
N PRO A 413 7.47 22.94 19.32
CA PRO A 413 6.05 23.19 19.11
C PRO A 413 5.64 24.51 19.77
N THR A 414 4.93 25.36 19.02
CA THR A 414 4.46 26.68 19.49
C THR A 414 3.19 26.59 20.34
N GLY A 415 2.43 25.50 20.21
CA GLY A 415 1.09 25.36 20.78
C GLY A 415 0.00 26.08 19.99
N GLU A 416 0.38 26.78 18.92
CA GLU A 416 -0.53 27.48 18.01
C GLU A 416 -1.03 26.54 16.89
N GLU A 417 -2.09 26.99 16.23
CA GLU A 417 -2.65 26.28 15.10
C GLU A 417 -1.75 26.40 13.86
N PHE A 418 -1.51 25.28 13.19
CA PHE A 418 -0.71 25.25 11.97
C PHE A 418 -1.46 25.90 10.81
N THR A 419 -0.76 26.81 10.14
CA THR A 419 -1.19 27.47 8.91
C THR A 419 -0.19 27.15 7.80
N LEU A 420 -0.66 26.57 6.69
CA LEU A 420 0.19 26.30 5.54
C LEU A 420 0.62 27.62 4.88
N PRO A 421 1.93 27.87 4.69
CA PRO A 421 2.39 29.04 3.97
C PRO A 421 1.84 29.11 2.55
N LYS A 422 1.75 30.32 1.99
CA LYS A 422 1.32 30.49 0.59
C LYS A 422 2.34 29.84 -0.34
N ARG A 423 1.84 29.08 -1.31
CA ARG A 423 2.64 28.52 -2.40
C ARG A 423 3.38 29.62 -3.19
N MET A 424 4.58 29.29 -3.62
CA MET A 424 5.42 30.10 -4.48
C MET A 424 5.26 29.70 -5.95
N THR A 425 5.67 30.58 -6.86
CA THR A 425 5.68 30.26 -8.30
C THR A 425 6.64 29.09 -8.57
N GLY A 426 6.15 28.01 -9.18
CA GLY A 426 6.94 26.81 -9.46
C GLY A 426 6.90 25.74 -8.38
N ASP A 427 6.12 25.95 -7.31
CA ASP A 427 5.80 24.90 -6.34
C ASP A 427 4.94 23.81 -6.97
N ALA A 428 4.90 22.63 -6.33
CA ALA A 428 4.07 21.52 -6.79
C ALA A 428 2.59 21.93 -6.77
N ASP A 429 1.87 21.61 -7.85
CA ASP A 429 0.45 21.89 -7.98
C ASP A 429 -0.34 20.67 -8.46
N TYR A 430 -1.59 20.58 -8.01
CA TYR A 430 -2.51 19.48 -8.30
C TYR A 430 -3.85 20.05 -8.74
N SER A 431 -4.56 19.30 -9.58
CA SER A 431 -5.88 19.69 -10.06
C SER A 431 -6.86 19.92 -8.90
N SER A 432 -7.35 21.14 -8.77
CA SER A 432 -8.34 21.53 -7.74
C SER A 432 -9.73 20.93 -7.95
N LEU A 433 -9.97 20.24 -9.08
CA LEU A 433 -11.25 19.59 -9.38
C LEU A 433 -11.42 18.26 -8.63
N ALA A 434 -10.33 17.52 -8.40
CA ALA A 434 -10.37 16.22 -7.73
C ALA A 434 -9.88 16.29 -6.27
N ASN A 435 -9.04 17.29 -5.96
CA ASN A 435 -8.36 17.42 -4.67
C ASN A 435 -8.95 18.52 -3.80
N THR A 436 -8.98 18.25 -2.50
CA THR A 436 -9.35 19.25 -1.49
C THR A 436 -8.12 20.08 -1.15
N SER A 437 -8.22 21.41 -1.27
CA SER A 437 -7.13 22.29 -0.85
C SER A 437 -6.97 22.29 0.67
N TYR A 438 -5.72 22.36 1.15
CA TYR A 438 -5.47 22.57 2.57
C TYR A 438 -6.04 23.94 3.00
N PRO A 439 -6.74 24.02 4.14
CA PRO A 439 -7.32 25.29 4.59
C PRO A 439 -6.24 26.33 4.85
N THR A 440 -6.40 27.53 4.30
CA THR A 440 -5.47 28.66 4.47
C THR A 440 -5.52 29.29 5.87
N SER A 441 -6.57 28.99 6.64
CA SER A 441 -6.70 29.23 8.08
C SER A 441 -7.78 28.30 8.64
N GLY A 442 -7.78 28.01 9.94
CA GLY A 442 -8.81 27.17 10.54
C GLY A 442 -8.63 25.66 10.25
N SER A 443 -7.39 25.19 10.10
CA SER A 443 -7.09 23.75 10.04
C SER A 443 -7.54 23.02 11.31
N GLY A 444 -7.54 23.74 12.44
CA GLY A 444 -7.76 23.22 13.78
C GLY A 444 -6.62 22.33 14.28
N VAL A 445 -5.53 22.18 13.53
CA VAL A 445 -4.43 21.25 13.82
C VAL A 445 -3.35 21.97 14.60
N VAL A 446 -2.98 21.44 15.77
CA VAL A 446 -1.82 21.91 16.55
C VAL A 446 -0.69 20.90 16.36
N VAL A 447 0.44 21.38 15.83
CA VAL A 447 1.66 20.58 15.68
C VAL A 447 2.35 20.52 17.04
N ASN A 448 2.38 19.33 17.62
CA ASN A 448 2.95 19.06 18.94
C ASN A 448 4.16 18.09 18.88
N GLY A 449 4.63 17.75 17.68
CA GLY A 449 5.86 16.97 17.48
C GLY A 449 7.06 17.64 18.15
N GLU A 450 7.81 16.86 18.92
CA GLU A 450 8.84 17.39 19.80
C GLU A 450 10.09 17.86 19.00
N GLU A 451 10.81 18.86 19.53
CA GLU A 451 11.94 19.56 18.90
C GLU A 451 13.11 18.63 18.48
N LEU A 452 13.45 18.54 17.20
CA LEU A 452 14.55 17.66 16.77
C LEU A 452 15.92 18.26 17.14
N PRO A 453 16.96 17.43 17.40
CA PRO A 453 18.31 17.93 17.65
C PRO A 453 18.90 18.79 16.53
N GLU A 454 18.46 18.53 15.31
CA GLU A 454 18.83 19.26 14.10
C GLU A 454 17.57 19.41 13.26
N THR A 455 17.26 20.66 12.88
CA THR A 455 16.18 20.97 11.96
C THR A 455 16.64 20.81 10.52
N PHE A 456 15.69 20.65 9.60
CA PHE A 456 16.00 20.56 8.18
C PHE A 456 14.85 21.12 7.34
N ILE A 457 15.17 21.59 6.14
CA ILE A 457 14.16 22.02 5.17
C ILE A 457 13.65 20.80 4.42
N PHE A 458 12.34 20.57 4.47
CA PHE A 458 11.71 19.48 3.75
C PHE A 458 11.56 19.80 2.27
N ALA A 459 12.00 18.85 1.44
CA ALA A 459 11.85 18.90 0.00
C ALA A 459 10.91 17.77 -0.45
N LEU A 460 10.07 18.09 -1.43
CA LEU A 460 9.17 17.16 -2.08
C LEU A 460 9.91 16.21 -3.04
N GLN A 461 9.31 15.07 -3.39
CA GLN A 461 9.87 14.17 -4.39
C GLN A 461 9.98 14.87 -5.74
N GLY A 462 11.14 14.69 -6.37
CA GLY A 462 11.46 15.32 -7.65
C GLY A 462 11.60 16.85 -7.60
N GLN A 463 11.55 17.49 -6.43
CA GLN A 463 11.65 18.96 -6.33
C GLN A 463 12.93 19.51 -6.97
N ASN A 464 14.03 18.77 -6.83
CA ASN A 464 15.35 19.16 -7.34
C ASN A 464 15.67 18.54 -8.72
N ASN A 465 14.70 17.90 -9.36
CA ASN A 465 14.85 17.45 -10.73
C ASN A 465 15.11 18.64 -11.64
N HIS A 466 16.06 18.49 -12.55
CA HIS A 466 16.50 19.55 -13.44
C HIS A 466 16.89 18.92 -14.78
N PRO A 467 16.85 19.70 -15.88
CA PRO A 467 17.32 19.21 -17.17
C PRO A 467 18.81 18.85 -17.09
N ASP A 468 19.11 17.57 -17.09
CA ASP A 468 20.46 17.02 -17.02
C ASP A 468 20.74 16.05 -18.18
N ASN A 469 19.71 15.69 -18.96
CA ASN A 469 19.75 14.67 -20.02
C ASN A 469 20.23 13.30 -19.53
N ASP A 470 20.17 13.02 -18.22
CA ASP A 470 20.42 11.68 -17.70
C ASP A 470 19.15 10.85 -17.91
N PRO A 471 19.20 9.77 -18.72
CA PRO A 471 18.03 8.93 -18.96
C PRO A 471 17.52 8.23 -17.70
N LYS A 472 18.22 8.30 -16.55
CA LYS A 472 17.82 7.73 -15.26
C LYS A 472 17.16 8.74 -14.32
N THR A 473 17.07 10.01 -14.70
CA THR A 473 16.42 11.06 -13.91
C THR A 473 15.32 11.70 -14.75
N SER A 474 14.48 12.52 -14.11
CA SER A 474 13.47 13.28 -14.83
C SER A 474 13.99 14.70 -15.05
N ASP A 475 13.95 15.20 -16.28
CA ASP A 475 14.38 16.57 -16.59
C ASP A 475 13.42 17.65 -16.06
N LYS A 476 12.23 17.26 -15.58
CA LYS A 476 11.21 18.18 -15.08
C LYS A 476 11.06 18.08 -13.55
N PRO A 477 10.95 19.21 -12.84
CA PRO A 477 10.60 19.24 -11.43
C PRO A 477 9.32 18.46 -11.14
N TYR A 478 9.33 17.72 -10.03
CA TYR A 478 8.21 16.93 -9.50
C TYR A 478 7.68 15.83 -10.42
N THR A 479 8.44 15.40 -11.44
CA THR A 479 8.08 14.23 -12.25
C THR A 479 9.02 13.05 -12.00
N ALA A 480 8.50 11.84 -12.14
CA ALA A 480 9.26 10.61 -12.06
C ALA A 480 9.71 10.16 -13.45
N TYR A 481 10.93 9.66 -13.53
CA TYR A 481 11.29 8.71 -14.59
C TYR A 481 10.67 7.35 -14.22
N ILE A 482 9.94 6.74 -15.15
CA ILE A 482 9.46 5.36 -14.96
C ILE A 482 10.62 4.43 -15.32
N ASP A 483 11.20 3.76 -14.32
CA ASP A 483 12.18 2.71 -14.53
C ASP A 483 11.55 1.57 -15.38
N PRO A 484 12.12 1.21 -16.54
CA PRO A 484 11.63 0.09 -17.35
C PRO A 484 11.56 -1.24 -16.59
N ASP A 485 12.36 -1.40 -15.53
CA ASP A 485 12.36 -2.60 -14.69
C ASP A 485 11.39 -2.47 -13.49
N SER A 486 10.77 -1.30 -13.27
CA SER A 486 9.76 -1.08 -12.22
C SER A 486 8.40 -1.67 -12.62
N PRO A 487 7.59 -2.11 -11.63
CA PRO A 487 6.19 -2.45 -11.85
C PRO A 487 5.37 -1.41 -12.63
N ASP A 488 5.66 -0.13 -12.44
CA ASP A 488 4.93 0.96 -13.07
C ASP A 488 5.03 0.93 -14.60
N ALA A 489 6.14 0.42 -15.15
CA ALA A 489 6.34 0.31 -16.60
C ALA A 489 5.34 -0.64 -17.25
N TYR A 490 5.18 -1.86 -16.71
CA TYR A 490 4.23 -2.82 -17.28
C TYR A 490 2.78 -2.45 -16.97
N ILE A 491 2.51 -1.76 -15.85
CA ILE A 491 1.17 -1.26 -15.52
C ILE A 491 0.75 -0.21 -16.55
N SER A 492 1.62 0.78 -16.82
CA SER A 492 1.41 1.81 -17.83
C SER A 492 1.21 1.21 -19.22
N TYR A 493 2.07 0.26 -19.60
CA TYR A 493 1.97 -0.45 -20.87
C TYR A 493 0.60 -1.15 -21.02
N SER A 494 0.16 -1.90 -20.00
CA SER A 494 -1.10 -2.64 -20.05
C SER A 494 -2.32 -1.70 -20.09
N ALA A 495 -2.29 -0.61 -19.32
CA ALA A 495 -3.35 0.40 -19.33
C ALA A 495 -3.46 1.10 -20.69
N LYS A 496 -2.32 1.42 -21.33
CA LYS A 496 -2.30 1.99 -22.69
C LYS A 496 -2.80 1.01 -23.73
N ALA A 497 -2.41 -0.26 -23.63
CA ALA A 497 -2.91 -1.29 -24.55
C ALA A 497 -4.44 -1.41 -24.50
N HIS A 498 -5.03 -1.26 -23.31
CA HIS A 498 -6.48 -1.26 -23.13
C HIS A 498 -7.17 0.01 -23.64
N ALA A 499 -6.58 1.18 -23.36
CA ALA A 499 -7.22 2.48 -23.62
C ALA A 499 -7.07 2.93 -25.07
N ILE A 500 -5.92 2.66 -25.70
CA ILE A 500 -5.61 3.10 -27.05
C ILE A 500 -6.36 2.24 -28.06
N LYS A 501 -7.07 2.90 -28.98
CA LYS A 501 -7.81 2.20 -30.03
C LYS A 501 -6.87 1.37 -30.91
N LEU A 502 -7.16 0.08 -31.01
CA LEU A 502 -6.49 -0.87 -31.90
C LEU A 502 -6.83 -0.63 -33.38
N THR A 503 -7.82 0.22 -33.65
CA THR A 503 -8.36 0.45 -34.98
C THR A 503 -8.34 1.92 -35.35
N GLU A 504 -8.03 2.19 -36.61
CA GLU A 504 -8.21 3.50 -37.24
C GLU A 504 -9.40 3.46 -38.19
N SER A 505 -9.93 4.63 -38.53
CA SER A 505 -10.98 4.74 -39.54
C SER A 505 -10.86 6.02 -40.34
N ALA A 506 -11.09 5.92 -41.64
CA ALA A 506 -11.21 7.06 -42.52
C ALA A 506 -12.36 6.84 -43.50
N THR A 507 -12.86 7.96 -44.01
CA THR A 507 -13.97 7.98 -44.96
C THR A 507 -13.44 8.33 -46.34
N TYR A 508 -13.75 7.48 -47.32
CA TYR A 508 -13.33 7.61 -48.71
C TYR A 508 -14.54 7.76 -49.61
N ALA A 509 -14.38 8.47 -50.73
CA ALA A 509 -15.41 8.54 -51.76
C ALA A 509 -15.58 7.16 -52.43
N VAL A 510 -16.82 6.73 -52.61
CA VAL A 510 -17.13 5.47 -53.32
C VAL A 510 -16.95 5.70 -54.82
N SER A 511 -16.13 4.87 -55.47
CA SER A 511 -15.91 4.96 -56.91
C SER A 511 -17.17 4.56 -57.70
N ARG A 512 -17.25 4.97 -58.98
CA ARG A 512 -18.38 4.59 -59.85
C ARG A 512 -18.58 3.08 -59.99
N TYR A 513 -17.52 2.28 -59.87
CA TYR A 513 -17.61 0.82 -59.94
C TYR A 513 -18.11 0.22 -58.62
N GLN A 514 -17.61 0.69 -57.48
CA GLN A 514 -18.11 0.27 -56.16
C GLN A 514 -19.58 0.68 -55.96
N GLY A 515 -19.96 1.86 -56.44
CA GLY A 515 -21.34 2.39 -56.36
C GLY A 515 -22.39 1.61 -57.18
N VAL A 516 -21.97 0.62 -57.98
CA VAL A 516 -22.90 -0.32 -58.64
C VAL A 516 -23.49 -1.31 -57.63
N CYS A 517 -22.68 -1.74 -56.66
CA CYS A 517 -23.05 -2.77 -55.68
C CYS A 517 -23.24 -2.21 -54.26
N TRP A 518 -22.71 -1.01 -53.98
CA TRP A 518 -22.76 -0.39 -52.66
C TRP A 518 -23.83 0.68 -52.59
N SER A 519 -24.88 0.44 -51.81
CA SER A 519 -25.93 1.41 -51.49
C SER A 519 -25.74 2.02 -50.10
N HIS A 520 -26.45 3.11 -49.81
CA HIS A 520 -26.52 3.66 -48.45
C HIS A 520 -26.89 2.57 -47.43
N GLY A 521 -26.13 2.48 -46.34
CA GLY A 521 -26.31 1.48 -45.28
C GLY A 521 -25.66 0.12 -45.56
N HIS A 522 -25.03 -0.08 -46.72
CA HIS A 522 -24.31 -1.32 -47.04
C HIS A 522 -23.13 -1.51 -46.08
N ILE A 523 -23.04 -2.71 -45.50
CA ILE A 523 -21.90 -3.15 -44.72
C ILE A 523 -21.08 -4.09 -45.61
N LEU A 524 -19.80 -3.78 -45.78
CA LEU A 524 -18.93 -4.55 -46.67
C LEU A 524 -18.85 -6.02 -46.24
N THR A 525 -18.98 -6.91 -47.22
CA THR A 525 -18.79 -8.36 -47.08
C THR A 525 -17.32 -8.72 -46.88
N ASN A 526 -17.05 -9.94 -46.43
CA ASN A 526 -15.68 -10.41 -46.23
C ASN A 526 -14.79 -10.32 -47.48
N ASP A 527 -15.35 -10.55 -48.67
CA ASP A 527 -14.57 -10.45 -49.91
C ASP A 527 -14.34 -9.00 -50.32
N GLU A 528 -15.31 -8.11 -50.11
CA GLU A 528 -15.14 -6.67 -50.30
C GLU A 528 -14.10 -6.09 -49.32
N LEU A 529 -14.09 -6.54 -48.06
CA LEU A 529 -13.07 -6.17 -47.08
C LEU A 529 -11.66 -6.64 -47.50
N LYS A 530 -11.52 -7.82 -48.10
CA LYS A 530 -10.24 -8.29 -48.65
C LYS A 530 -9.77 -7.41 -49.80
N VAL A 531 -10.67 -7.00 -50.70
CA VAL A 531 -10.34 -6.09 -51.80
C VAL A 531 -9.89 -4.73 -51.26
N GLU A 532 -10.63 -4.14 -50.32
CA GLU A 532 -10.22 -2.87 -49.71
C GLU A 532 -8.89 -3.00 -48.94
N THR A 533 -8.66 -4.14 -48.27
CA THR A 533 -7.41 -4.46 -47.57
C THR A 533 -6.20 -4.39 -48.50
N LEU A 534 -6.29 -4.97 -49.71
CA LEU A 534 -5.18 -4.94 -50.67
C LEU A 534 -4.84 -3.51 -51.13
N GLY A 535 -5.84 -2.62 -51.21
CA GLY A 535 -5.65 -1.23 -51.61
C GLY A 535 -5.18 -0.30 -50.49
N MET A 536 -5.13 -0.75 -49.23
CA MET A 536 -4.80 0.14 -48.10
C MET A 536 -3.36 0.63 -48.14
N LYS A 537 -2.40 -0.22 -48.53
CA LYS A 537 -0.97 0.15 -48.56
C LYS A 537 -0.72 1.41 -49.37
N GLU A 538 -1.39 1.57 -50.52
CA GLU A 538 -1.27 2.75 -51.36
C GLU A 538 -1.99 3.98 -50.76
N ARG A 539 -3.07 3.78 -50.01
CA ARG A 539 -3.87 4.86 -49.41
C ARG A 539 -3.24 5.46 -48.15
N ILE A 540 -2.67 4.64 -47.29
CA ILE A 540 -2.20 5.05 -45.96
C ILE A 540 -0.70 4.80 -45.74
N GLY A 541 -0.01 4.16 -46.69
CA GLY A 541 1.45 4.00 -46.69
C GLY A 541 1.98 2.75 -45.97
N TYR A 542 1.12 1.91 -45.40
CA TYR A 542 1.51 0.68 -44.70
C TYR A 542 0.51 -0.46 -44.90
N ASP A 543 0.97 -1.71 -44.71
CA ASP A 543 0.13 -2.90 -44.81
C ASP A 543 -0.79 -3.03 -43.57
N THR A 544 -2.09 -3.21 -43.80
CA THR A 544 -3.10 -3.37 -42.73
C THR A 544 -4.21 -4.33 -43.17
N ARG A 545 -5.10 -4.69 -42.24
CA ARG A 545 -6.32 -5.45 -42.51
C ARG A 545 -7.55 -4.60 -42.20
N VAL A 546 -8.40 -4.38 -43.21
CA VAL A 546 -9.71 -3.76 -43.03
C VAL A 546 -10.64 -4.79 -42.40
N ILE A 547 -11.27 -4.42 -41.29
CA ILE A 547 -12.15 -5.31 -40.49
C ILE A 547 -13.61 -4.91 -40.57
N ARG A 548 -13.90 -3.67 -41.00
CA ARG A 548 -15.27 -3.19 -41.18
C ARG A 548 -15.30 -2.10 -42.25
N GLY A 549 -16.37 -2.08 -43.02
CA GLY A 549 -16.66 -1.00 -43.95
C GLY A 549 -18.14 -0.69 -43.93
N VAL A 550 -18.51 0.59 -43.80
CA VAL A 550 -19.91 1.04 -43.78
C VAL A 550 -20.09 2.15 -44.80
N VAL A 551 -21.03 1.95 -45.71
CA VAL A 551 -21.35 2.92 -46.76
C VAL A 551 -22.41 3.89 -46.24
N THR A 552 -22.10 5.18 -46.30
CA THR A 552 -22.93 6.29 -45.82
C THR A 552 -23.09 7.34 -46.94
N GLY A 553 -23.91 8.37 -46.69
CA GLY A 553 -24.18 9.44 -47.67
C GLY A 553 -25.49 9.27 -48.43
N THR A 554 -25.64 9.95 -49.57
CA THR A 554 -26.86 9.95 -50.38
C THR A 554 -26.63 9.24 -51.72
N LYS A 555 -27.71 9.03 -52.49
CA LYS A 555 -27.64 8.32 -53.78
C LYS A 555 -26.65 8.94 -54.78
N ASP A 556 -26.42 10.25 -54.67
CA ASP A 556 -25.53 11.01 -55.54
C ASP A 556 -24.12 11.23 -54.96
N PHE A 557 -23.95 11.03 -53.65
CA PHE A 557 -22.68 11.20 -52.92
C PHE A 557 -22.52 10.10 -51.88
N LEU A 558 -22.01 8.95 -52.34
CA LEU A 558 -21.71 7.81 -51.49
C LEU A 558 -20.28 7.88 -50.96
N ASN A 559 -20.14 7.65 -49.65
CA ASN A 559 -18.87 7.52 -48.97
C ASN A 559 -18.79 6.18 -48.26
N VAL A 560 -17.58 5.63 -48.13
CA VAL A 560 -17.33 4.42 -47.34
C VAL A 560 -16.41 4.77 -46.18
N THR A 561 -16.87 4.52 -44.96
CA THR A 561 -16.01 4.56 -43.78
C THR A 561 -15.41 3.18 -43.59
N LEU A 562 -14.10 3.07 -43.77
CA LEU A 562 -13.35 1.84 -43.58
C LEU A 562 -12.67 1.90 -42.21
N THR A 563 -12.75 0.80 -41.47
CA THR A 563 -12.09 0.61 -40.18
C THR A 563 -11.07 -0.53 -40.34
N TRP A 564 -9.82 -0.28 -39.98
CA TRP A 564 -8.73 -1.24 -40.10
C TRP A 564 -7.90 -1.32 -38.83
N LEU A 565 -7.10 -2.37 -38.71
CA LEU A 565 -6.20 -2.58 -37.57
C LEU A 565 -4.94 -1.73 -37.70
N ARG A 566 -4.55 -1.02 -36.65
CA ARG A 566 -3.28 -0.29 -36.62
C ARG A 566 -2.10 -1.28 -36.65
N PRO A 567 -0.94 -0.93 -37.23
CA PRO A 567 0.25 -1.76 -37.19
C PRO A 567 0.67 -2.06 -35.76
N ARG A 568 1.02 -3.32 -35.47
CA ARG A 568 1.40 -3.71 -34.11
C ARG A 568 2.66 -3.02 -33.65
N ASP A 569 3.63 -2.78 -34.52
CA ASP A 569 4.87 -2.10 -34.17
C ASP A 569 4.67 -0.62 -33.81
N GLU A 570 3.69 0.05 -34.41
CA GLU A 570 3.29 1.41 -34.02
C GLU A 570 2.58 1.41 -32.67
N LEU A 571 1.63 0.49 -32.46
CA LEU A 571 0.96 0.32 -31.17
C LEU A 571 1.96 0.02 -30.04
N GLU A 572 2.93 -0.87 -30.27
CA GLU A 572 3.98 -1.18 -29.31
C GLU A 572 4.85 0.02 -28.94
N LYS A 573 5.14 0.91 -29.89
CA LYS A 573 5.89 2.15 -29.60
C LYS A 573 5.07 3.08 -28.73
N GLU A 574 3.78 3.23 -29.01
CA GLU A 574 2.86 4.03 -28.20
C GLU A 574 2.68 3.48 -26.78
N TRP A 575 2.51 2.16 -26.65
CA TRP A 575 2.31 1.50 -25.35
C TRP A 575 3.58 1.54 -24.49
N LYS A 576 4.77 1.45 -25.11
CA LYS A 576 6.06 1.58 -24.41
C LYS A 576 6.43 3.01 -24.07
N ASN A 577 5.82 4.01 -24.73
CA ASN A 577 6.18 5.39 -24.45
C ASN A 577 5.87 5.69 -22.99
N ALA A 578 6.88 6.00 -22.20
CA ALA A 578 6.75 6.33 -20.79
C ALA A 578 6.88 7.86 -20.65
N ASP A 579 5.75 8.56 -20.68
CA ASP A 579 5.76 10.00 -20.40
C ASP A 579 6.11 10.20 -18.92
N PRO A 580 6.94 11.19 -18.55
CA PRO A 580 7.24 11.46 -17.14
C PRO A 580 5.96 11.68 -16.34
N VAL A 581 5.82 10.97 -15.22
CA VAL A 581 4.60 11.03 -14.39
C VAL A 581 4.79 12.02 -13.27
N SER A 582 3.82 12.90 -13.05
CA SER A 582 3.85 13.83 -11.92
C SER A 582 3.78 13.08 -10.59
N TYR A 583 4.71 13.35 -9.68
CA TYR A 583 4.63 12.84 -8.31
C TYR A 583 3.40 13.41 -7.62
N SER A 584 2.63 12.55 -6.97
CA SER A 584 1.50 12.94 -6.11
C SER A 584 1.93 13.44 -4.73
N GLN A 585 3.24 13.48 -4.44
CA GLN A 585 3.84 13.74 -3.13
C GLN A 585 3.41 12.80 -1.99
N HIS A 586 2.67 11.73 -2.29
CA HIS A 586 2.16 10.80 -1.30
C HIS A 586 3.25 10.00 -0.57
N SER A 587 4.43 9.89 -1.15
CA SER A 587 5.57 9.18 -0.57
C SER A 587 6.70 10.13 -0.12
N SER A 588 6.49 11.44 -0.16
CA SER A 588 7.57 12.43 0.06
C SER A 588 8.22 12.34 1.42
N ILE A 589 7.48 12.00 2.47
CA ILE A 589 8.07 11.83 3.81
C ILE A 589 8.98 10.60 3.86
N VAL A 590 8.57 9.47 3.27
CA VAL A 590 9.34 8.21 3.34
C VAL A 590 10.48 8.15 2.33
N ALA A 591 10.34 8.86 1.21
CA ALA A 591 11.37 9.03 0.19
C ALA A 591 12.37 10.14 0.50
N SER A 592 12.09 10.99 1.49
CA SER A 592 12.99 12.06 1.92
C SER A 592 14.35 11.51 2.37
N GLU A 593 15.42 12.20 1.99
CA GLU A 593 16.77 11.92 2.49
C GLU A 593 16.89 12.21 4.01
N TYR A 594 16.20 13.27 4.47
CA TYR A 594 16.36 13.81 5.81
C TYR A 594 15.31 13.31 6.80
N ALA A 595 14.06 13.09 6.39
CA ALA A 595 13.02 12.71 7.35
C ALA A 595 13.34 11.40 8.11
N PRO A 596 13.85 10.32 7.49
CA PRO A 596 14.19 9.11 8.23
C PRO A 596 15.36 9.30 9.21
N SER A 597 16.36 10.12 8.83
CA SER A 597 17.59 10.33 9.61
C SER A 597 17.46 11.38 10.71
N HIS A 598 16.69 12.44 10.48
CA HIS A 598 16.59 13.58 11.37
C HIS A 598 15.31 13.54 12.23
N ALA A 599 14.21 13.01 11.69
CA ALA A 599 12.94 12.94 12.42
C ALA A 599 12.63 11.51 12.91
N MET A 600 12.44 10.54 11.99
CA MET A 600 11.96 9.20 12.36
C MET A 600 12.87 8.55 13.41
N ALA A 601 14.18 8.52 13.22
CA ALA A 601 15.13 7.93 14.16
C ALA A 601 15.06 8.49 15.60
N PHE A 602 14.63 9.74 15.76
CA PHE A 602 14.49 10.41 17.06
C PHE A 602 13.10 10.22 17.69
N ASP A 603 12.10 9.87 16.87
CA ASP A 603 10.73 9.59 17.29
C ASP A 603 10.48 8.08 17.52
N LEU A 604 11.44 7.21 17.19
CA LEU A 604 11.45 5.79 17.61
C LEU A 604 11.65 5.62 19.12
N ALA A 605 11.03 4.61 19.72
CA ALA A 605 11.36 4.12 21.05
C ALA A 605 12.69 3.34 21.01
N ILE A 606 13.51 3.56 22.05
CA ILE A 606 14.81 2.90 22.22
C ILE A 606 14.72 1.94 23.39
N GLY A 607 15.27 0.74 23.21
CA GLY A 607 15.45 -0.23 24.27
C GLY A 607 16.25 -1.43 23.80
N GLN A 608 16.27 -2.49 24.60
CA GLN A 608 16.98 -3.71 24.22
C GLN A 608 16.22 -4.47 23.12
N CYS A 609 16.95 -5.01 22.15
CA CYS A 609 16.48 -6.03 21.22
C CYS A 609 17.39 -7.26 21.32
N ARG A 610 16.84 -8.34 21.90
CA ARG A 610 17.49 -9.64 22.05
C ARG A 610 17.25 -10.53 20.84
N ALA A 611 16.16 -10.31 20.11
CA ALA A 611 15.80 -11.07 18.91
C ALA A 611 16.92 -11.12 17.88
N PHE A 612 17.68 -10.03 17.73
CA PHE A 612 18.76 -9.91 16.75
C PHE A 612 19.86 -10.98 16.93
N ASP A 613 20.29 -11.23 18.16
CA ASP A 613 21.36 -12.18 18.47
C ASP A 613 20.80 -13.56 18.94
N TYR A 614 19.50 -13.66 19.19
CA TYR A 614 18.87 -14.89 19.71
C TYR A 614 19.07 -16.09 18.78
N LYS A 615 19.48 -17.22 19.37
CA LYS A 615 19.88 -18.44 18.64
C LYS A 615 20.91 -18.18 17.53
N ALA A 616 21.89 -17.31 17.82
CA ALA A 616 22.92 -16.90 16.87
C ALA A 616 22.33 -16.31 15.58
N GLY A 617 21.30 -15.46 15.72
CA GLY A 617 20.65 -14.75 14.61
C GLY A 617 19.60 -15.54 13.84
N LYS A 618 19.49 -16.85 14.04
CA LYS A 618 18.50 -17.68 13.33
C LYS A 618 17.06 -17.23 13.58
N PHE A 619 16.78 -16.70 14.78
CA PHE A 619 15.46 -16.17 15.07
C PHE A 619 15.20 -14.90 14.25
N TRP A 620 16.16 -13.97 14.20
CA TRP A 620 16.07 -12.76 13.41
C TRP A 620 15.91 -13.03 11.90
N GLU A 621 16.73 -13.93 11.34
CA GLU A 621 16.59 -14.37 9.95
C GLU A 621 15.19 -14.95 9.69
N GLY A 622 14.67 -15.76 10.62
CA GLY A 622 13.31 -16.26 10.56
C GLY A 622 12.24 -15.15 10.56
N LEU A 623 12.45 -14.06 11.30
CA LEU A 623 11.55 -12.90 11.28
C LEU A 623 11.59 -12.17 9.93
N LEU A 624 12.78 -11.99 9.34
CA LEU A 624 12.95 -11.40 8.01
C LEU A 624 12.19 -12.22 6.95
N HIS A 625 12.35 -13.55 6.95
CA HIS A 625 11.61 -14.44 6.05
C HIS A 625 10.10 -14.42 6.29
N ARG A 626 9.66 -14.30 7.55
CA ARG A 626 8.22 -14.24 7.88
C ARG A 626 7.56 -12.94 7.44
N ALA A 627 8.30 -11.84 7.50
CA ALA A 627 7.83 -10.52 7.12
C ALA A 627 7.58 -10.40 5.60
N ASP A 628 8.29 -11.16 4.76
CA ASP A 628 8.07 -11.20 3.31
C ASP A 628 7.10 -12.32 2.90
N TRP A 629 5.92 -11.95 2.40
CA TRP A 629 4.89 -12.90 1.96
C TRP A 629 5.28 -13.72 0.73
N ARG A 630 6.25 -13.22 -0.05
CA ARG A 630 6.74 -13.84 -1.28
C ARG A 630 7.85 -14.84 -1.01
N ASP A 631 8.41 -14.86 0.20
CA ASP A 631 9.58 -15.66 0.52
C ASP A 631 9.20 -17.14 0.68
N PRO A 632 9.77 -18.07 -0.12
CA PRO A 632 9.51 -19.50 0.05
C PRO A 632 9.99 -20.04 1.41
N GLN A 633 10.92 -19.35 2.09
CA GLN A 633 11.38 -19.69 3.44
C GLN A 633 10.47 -19.14 4.53
N ASN A 634 9.38 -18.44 4.19
CA ASN A 634 8.40 -17.97 5.15
C ASN A 634 7.87 -19.15 5.99
N GLY A 635 8.00 -19.02 7.32
CA GLY A 635 7.61 -20.05 8.28
C GLY A 635 6.09 -20.23 8.41
N ASN A 636 5.29 -19.29 7.92
CA ASN A 636 3.83 -19.32 7.99
C ASN A 636 3.26 -20.06 6.75
N VAL A 637 2.63 -21.23 6.99
CA VAL A 637 2.11 -22.11 5.92
C VAL A 637 1.02 -21.43 5.09
N ASP A 638 0.09 -20.76 5.78
CA ASP A 638 -1.02 -20.03 5.15
C ASP A 638 -0.53 -18.91 4.24
N THR A 639 0.50 -18.18 4.66
CA THR A 639 1.13 -17.13 3.85
C THR A 639 1.73 -17.71 2.58
N LYS A 640 2.47 -18.82 2.68
CA LYS A 640 3.05 -19.48 1.50
C LYS A 640 1.97 -20.00 0.56
N GLU A 641 0.91 -20.60 1.10
CA GLU A 641 -0.18 -21.11 0.29
C GLU A 641 -0.94 -19.99 -0.41
N TYR A 642 -1.15 -18.86 0.27
CA TYR A 642 -1.73 -17.65 -0.32
C TYR A 642 -0.86 -17.11 -1.45
N TYR A 643 0.45 -16.93 -1.24
CA TYR A 643 1.34 -16.45 -2.31
C TYR A 643 1.44 -17.46 -3.48
N ARG A 644 1.32 -18.76 -3.22
CA ARG A 644 1.35 -19.78 -4.27
C ARG A 644 0.05 -19.81 -5.08
N THR A 645 -1.10 -19.73 -4.42
CA THR A 645 -2.41 -20.08 -5.02
C THR A 645 -3.46 -18.98 -5.03
N GLY A 646 -3.28 -17.91 -4.26
CA GLY A 646 -4.30 -16.90 -3.98
C GLY A 646 -5.33 -17.32 -2.93
N LYS A 647 -5.26 -18.56 -2.41
CA LYS A 647 -6.21 -19.04 -1.39
C LYS A 647 -5.85 -18.49 -0.02
N LEU A 648 -6.87 -17.96 0.66
CA LEU A 648 -6.77 -17.44 2.01
C LEU A 648 -7.15 -18.53 3.03
N PRO A 649 -6.64 -18.47 4.27
CA PRO A 649 -7.12 -19.31 5.36
C PRO A 649 -8.63 -19.22 5.49
N VAL A 650 -9.31 -20.36 5.41
CA VAL A 650 -10.76 -20.36 5.24
C VAL A 650 -11.45 -19.87 6.51
N ALA A 651 -11.13 -20.45 7.67
CA ALA A 651 -11.83 -20.19 8.92
C ALA A 651 -11.43 -18.84 9.53
N GLU A 652 -10.15 -18.46 9.41
CA GLU A 652 -9.57 -17.31 10.09
C GLU A 652 -9.65 -16.02 9.26
N THR A 653 -9.87 -16.14 7.94
CA THR A 653 -9.77 -14.99 7.02
C THR A 653 -10.90 -14.98 6.00
N LYS A 654 -10.96 -15.95 5.07
CA LYS A 654 -11.92 -15.94 3.94
C LYS A 654 -13.37 -15.85 4.42
N ASN A 655 -13.72 -16.59 5.46
CA ASN A 655 -15.09 -16.65 5.96
C ASN A 655 -15.59 -15.33 6.55
N PHE A 656 -14.69 -14.37 6.81
CA PHE A 656 -15.01 -13.04 7.31
C PHE A 656 -15.21 -11.97 6.22
N MET A 657 -15.13 -12.34 4.94
CA MET A 657 -15.56 -11.47 3.84
C MET A 657 -17.00 -10.98 4.07
N ASN A 658 -17.19 -9.66 4.03
CA ASN A 658 -18.38 -8.89 4.43
C ASN A 658 -18.89 -9.12 5.87
N LYS A 659 -18.09 -9.71 6.75
CA LYS A 659 -18.48 -10.06 8.13
C LYS A 659 -17.49 -9.51 9.17
N PRO A 660 -17.47 -8.18 9.38
CA PRO A 660 -16.61 -7.55 10.38
C PRO A 660 -16.99 -7.92 11.80
N GLU A 661 -18.29 -8.20 12.03
CA GLU A 661 -18.81 -8.74 13.28
C GLU A 661 -18.24 -10.16 13.50
N GLY A 662 -17.29 -10.29 14.43
CA GLY A 662 -16.59 -11.54 14.76
C GLY A 662 -15.10 -11.55 14.36
N ALA A 663 -14.76 -10.91 13.23
CA ALA A 663 -13.38 -10.76 12.79
C ALA A 663 -12.63 -9.72 13.62
N LEU A 664 -13.22 -8.52 13.72
CA LEU A 664 -12.56 -7.36 14.30
C LEU A 664 -12.55 -7.43 15.83
N PRO A 665 -11.46 -7.01 16.50
CA PRO A 665 -11.42 -6.92 17.95
C PRO A 665 -12.47 -5.93 18.47
N PRO A 666 -13.37 -6.32 19.41
CA PRO A 666 -14.30 -5.39 20.05
C PRO A 666 -13.66 -4.72 21.29
N GLY A 667 -14.41 -3.82 21.94
CA GLY A 667 -14.07 -3.25 23.25
C GLY A 667 -13.19 -2.00 23.20
N ASP A 668 -12.66 -1.61 24.37
CA ASP A 668 -11.99 -0.32 24.59
C ASP A 668 -10.67 -0.14 23.81
N PHE A 669 -10.10 -1.24 23.33
CA PHE A 669 -8.91 -1.30 22.47
C PHE A 669 -9.21 -1.85 21.08
N GLY A 670 -10.49 -1.96 20.73
CA GLY A 670 -10.96 -2.58 19.49
C GLY A 670 -11.48 -1.59 18.45
N VAL A 671 -12.08 -2.14 17.40
CA VAL A 671 -12.74 -1.41 16.31
C VAL A 671 -14.21 -1.20 16.66
N VAL A 672 -14.68 0.04 16.51
CA VAL A 672 -16.10 0.39 16.67
C VAL A 672 -16.73 0.41 15.29
N ASN A 673 -17.58 -0.54 14.91
CA ASN A 673 -18.14 -0.61 13.55
C ASN A 673 -19.61 -0.14 13.46
N GLN A 674 -19.93 1.03 14.01
CA GLN A 674 -21.24 1.63 13.75
C GLN A 674 -21.24 2.25 12.34
N PHE A 675 -22.27 1.97 11.55
CA PHE A 675 -22.41 2.47 10.18
C PHE A 675 -23.77 3.14 9.93
N ASN A 676 -23.84 3.99 8.90
CA ASN A 676 -25.06 4.72 8.55
C ASN A 676 -26.16 3.77 8.04
N ASN A 677 -27.44 4.07 8.31
CA ASN A 677 -28.59 3.25 7.90
C ASN A 677 -28.51 1.78 8.37
N ALA A 678 -27.98 1.53 9.58
CA ALA A 678 -27.85 0.17 10.12
C ALA A 678 -29.18 -0.58 10.31
N THR A 679 -30.31 0.13 10.31
CA THR A 679 -31.65 -0.45 10.37
C THR A 679 -32.55 0.14 9.30
N LYS A 680 -33.56 -0.64 8.88
CA LYS A 680 -34.68 -0.19 8.07
C LYS A 680 -36.00 -0.51 8.75
N ILE A 681 -36.99 0.34 8.51
CA ILE A 681 -38.34 0.17 9.02
C ILE A 681 -39.19 -0.51 7.93
N ILE A 682 -39.74 -1.67 8.25
CA ILE A 682 -40.72 -2.38 7.43
C ILE A 682 -42.12 -1.99 7.93
N PRO A 683 -42.91 -1.26 7.13
CA PRO A 683 -44.26 -0.86 7.53
C PRO A 683 -45.16 -2.08 7.73
N SER A 684 -45.85 -2.15 8.87
CA SER A 684 -46.83 -3.21 9.08
C SER A 684 -48.12 -2.89 8.32
N ARG A 685 -48.73 -3.94 7.75
CA ARG A 685 -50.10 -3.85 7.18
C ARG A 685 -51.19 -3.90 8.26
N ASP A 686 -50.82 -4.28 9.49
CA ASP A 686 -51.69 -4.27 10.67
C ASP A 686 -51.23 -3.16 11.64
N LEU A 687 -52.10 -2.16 11.84
CA LEU A 687 -51.87 -1.01 12.71
C LEU A 687 -51.65 -1.40 14.19
N ALA A 688 -52.14 -2.57 14.63
CA ALA A 688 -51.96 -3.05 16.00
C ALA A 688 -50.55 -3.63 16.27
N VAL A 689 -49.88 -4.14 15.24
CA VAL A 689 -48.55 -4.79 15.36
C VAL A 689 -47.41 -3.76 15.29
N GLY A 690 -47.65 -2.60 14.70
CA GLY A 690 -46.64 -1.54 14.53
C GLY A 690 -45.57 -1.89 13.49
N ASN A 691 -44.78 -0.89 13.07
CA ASN A 691 -43.71 -1.11 12.09
C ASN A 691 -42.58 -1.97 12.71
N GLN A 692 -41.96 -2.82 11.89
CA GLN A 692 -40.84 -3.66 12.33
C GLN A 692 -39.51 -3.02 11.95
N GLU A 693 -38.60 -2.88 12.91
CA GLU A 693 -37.22 -2.47 12.64
C GLU A 693 -36.35 -3.70 12.37
N VAL A 694 -35.65 -3.71 11.23
CA VAL A 694 -34.81 -4.83 10.79
C VAL A 694 -33.41 -4.32 10.49
N ALA A 695 -32.38 -5.05 10.94
CA ALA A 695 -30.99 -4.72 10.65
C ALA A 695 -30.70 -4.81 9.13
N ASN A 696 -29.96 -3.82 8.63
CA ASN A 696 -29.37 -3.86 7.30
C ASN A 696 -28.00 -4.50 7.36
N LEU A 697 -27.63 -5.23 6.30
CA LEU A 697 -26.25 -5.66 6.12
C LEU A 697 -25.38 -4.44 5.83
N GLN A 698 -24.14 -4.47 6.31
CA GLN A 698 -23.18 -3.42 5.97
C GLN A 698 -22.86 -3.42 4.47
N TRP A 699 -22.83 -4.60 3.85
CA TRP A 699 -22.73 -4.76 2.40
C TRP A 699 -23.73 -5.79 1.91
N ASP A 700 -24.32 -5.53 0.74
CA ASP A 700 -25.23 -6.48 0.11
C ASP A 700 -24.53 -7.78 -0.27
N MET A 701 -25.27 -8.89 -0.20
CA MET A 701 -24.80 -10.18 -0.68
C MET A 701 -24.72 -10.16 -2.22
N PRO A 702 -23.61 -10.61 -2.83
CA PRO A 702 -23.47 -10.64 -4.28
C PRO A 702 -24.47 -11.62 -4.90
N LYS A 703 -24.94 -11.33 -6.12
CA LYS A 703 -25.83 -12.24 -6.84
C LYS A 703 -25.08 -13.52 -7.22
N ALA A 704 -25.73 -14.67 -7.05
CA ALA A 704 -25.18 -15.95 -7.52
C ALA A 704 -25.09 -15.96 -9.05
N LYS A 705 -23.97 -16.43 -9.59
CA LYS A 705 -23.72 -16.52 -11.04
C LYS A 705 -24.30 -17.80 -11.63
N SER A 706 -24.90 -17.69 -12.81
CA SER A 706 -25.36 -18.82 -13.63
C SER A 706 -24.18 -19.59 -14.25
N ASP A 707 -24.43 -20.82 -14.73
CA ASP A 707 -23.40 -21.60 -15.44
C ASP A 707 -22.87 -20.90 -16.69
N ARG A 708 -23.70 -20.07 -17.35
CA ARG A 708 -23.31 -19.25 -18.50
C ARG A 708 -22.37 -18.12 -18.07
N GLU A 709 -22.68 -17.42 -16.98
CA GLU A 709 -21.82 -16.35 -16.44
C GLU A 709 -20.49 -16.85 -15.90
N LEU A 710 -20.41 -18.14 -15.55
CA LEU A 710 -19.20 -18.82 -15.12
C LEU A 710 -18.46 -19.53 -16.27
N GLY A 711 -18.96 -19.45 -17.51
CA GLY A 711 -18.33 -20.11 -18.67
C GLY A 711 -18.34 -21.64 -18.63
N ILE A 712 -19.19 -22.26 -17.80
CA ILE A 712 -19.28 -23.73 -17.63
C ILE A 712 -20.13 -24.36 -18.73
N ALA A 713 -21.20 -23.68 -19.14
CA ALA A 713 -22.02 -24.11 -20.26
C ALA A 713 -21.53 -23.40 -21.53
N GLY A 714 -21.06 -24.16 -22.52
CA GLY A 714 -20.91 -23.65 -23.88
C GLY A 714 -22.23 -22.99 -24.29
N ALA A 715 -22.16 -21.84 -24.96
CA ALA A 715 -23.35 -21.18 -25.47
C ALA A 715 -24.14 -22.22 -26.27
N LYS A 716 -25.31 -22.63 -25.76
CA LYS A 716 -26.23 -23.42 -26.57
C LYS A 716 -26.50 -22.58 -27.81
N GLU A 717 -26.09 -23.09 -28.96
CA GLU A 717 -26.43 -22.45 -30.22
C GLU A 717 -27.95 -22.48 -30.34
N TRP A 718 -28.50 -21.41 -30.90
CA TRP A 718 -29.93 -21.11 -30.98
C TRP A 718 -30.78 -22.17 -31.69
N TRP A 719 -30.18 -23.23 -32.24
CA TRP A 719 -30.84 -24.36 -32.88
C TRP A 719 -31.00 -25.60 -31.97
N GLU A 720 -30.51 -25.57 -30.72
CA GLU A 720 -30.75 -26.64 -29.73
C GLU A 720 -32.04 -26.46 -28.90
N LEU A 721 -33.03 -25.71 -29.40
CA LEU A 721 -34.36 -25.54 -28.80
C LEU A 721 -35.47 -26.18 -29.64
#